data_AF-A0A1F8JIS1-F1
#
_entry.id   AF-A0A1F8JIS1-F1
#
_cell.length_a   1.000
_cell.length_b   1.000
_cell.length_c   1.000
_cell.angle_alpha   90.00
_cell.angle_beta   90.00
_cell.angle_gamma   90.00
#
_symmetry.space_group_name_H-M   'P 1'
#
loop_
_entity.id
_entity.type
_entity.pdbx_description
1 polymer ?
#
loop_
_entity_poly.entity_id
_entity_poly.type
_entity_poly.pdbx_seq_one_letter_code
_entity_poly.pdbx_strand_id
1 'polypeptide(L)'
;MKIDPILPDEQMFYKKTWEAGVFDPLGPLFMQKASHVADLYLETHGNVSVSVRGSGFQKEFCEHLNVVIEFLQSIGFLTERIPLISSPFMEDCVRLTLQKKPGEVFGHHDVRKAIFISLAVPLRQTVGSCFATSVLIALQRGRIDLVFQDLWQLLFRGSLRREIDGTTVQFLPTTGTSLQNLSRPFENRMLKDPSLLFVLDKFRWFLPSGHFTLHDVMKHGVDPGAEWFFLESIKAIAQPPLLKCWEYTASSFVDAKLPLSKTKLLVLLGLHAQTTEGLLSAIFQWGEKTLEDDEKKASALTEDLLSLERDIKVKDAFFQQTGSMETMKRLGKEIKWEAMRGGQLVDQVESIRKTMWRKKEIAEHVVEKLQSTISHYFCDLYDPAHASESSVFTYDAKAAFSLVYKSRNQNPLAWQKIHSPVSLLAALHDYLQIVEEFTGPLVRTMEEGKFLQSLFTLMHEEIEKTAFLDNARSNLQTYFSENKIPIEFENIWTYRSGGSLDAFLQSFLPKTVRIEKETIDMRRAEDLLFHLLERMKGASVETERAPCLFTAKQHAFIFQPHHSSFRALWEKRSDNTYAQIKEYKERSRELFAMMRQDFSPFFTLLNAGRIPLTFADTNWPYFKMAFQYNPEIDEIDLWVYSEREAYTFTSWVENTNWTITAIYSL
;
A
#
# COMPACT_ATOMS: atom_id res chain seq x y z
N MET A 1 12.77 31.51 -20.56
CA MET A 1 12.57 31.08 -21.96
C MET A 1 11.12 30.69 -22.16
N LYS A 2 10.41 31.23 -23.17
CA LYS A 2 9.03 30.79 -23.49
C LYS A 2 9.10 29.61 -24.45
N ILE A 3 8.60 28.46 -24.03
CA ILE A 3 8.60 27.24 -24.84
C ILE A 3 7.19 27.04 -25.42
N ASP A 4 7.14 26.79 -26.73
CA ASP A 4 5.95 26.29 -27.40
C ASP A 4 6.02 24.75 -27.37
N PRO A 5 5.08 24.04 -26.74
CA PRO A 5 5.19 22.60 -26.53
C PRO A 5 4.94 21.75 -27.80
N ILE A 6 4.97 22.36 -28.98
CA ILE A 6 4.72 21.72 -30.28
C ILE A 6 6.02 21.77 -31.10
N LEU A 7 6.68 20.62 -31.26
CA LEU A 7 7.85 20.50 -32.14
C LEU A 7 7.40 20.60 -33.62
N PRO A 8 8.07 21.39 -34.47
CA PRO A 8 7.63 21.63 -35.86
C PRO A 8 7.55 20.37 -36.74
N ASP A 9 8.53 19.46 -36.63
CA ASP A 9 8.62 18.26 -37.49
C ASP A 9 7.64 17.14 -37.08
N GLU A 10 7.07 17.24 -35.89
CA GLU A 10 6.03 16.33 -35.40
C GLU A 10 4.65 16.66 -35.98
N GLN A 11 4.41 17.83 -36.59
CA GLN A 11 3.08 18.13 -37.11
C GLN A 11 2.63 17.19 -38.25
N MET A 12 3.55 16.64 -39.05
CA MET A 12 3.20 15.88 -40.26
C MET A 12 2.87 14.41 -40.00
N PHE A 13 3.57 13.74 -39.07
CA PHE A 13 3.26 12.36 -38.68
C PHE A 13 1.98 12.29 -37.84
N TYR A 14 1.75 13.33 -37.02
CA TYR A 14 0.63 13.39 -36.08
C TYR A 14 -0.68 13.83 -36.74
N LYS A 15 -0.63 14.70 -37.76
CA LYS A 15 -1.82 15.05 -38.55
C LYS A 15 -2.43 13.82 -39.25
N LYS A 16 -1.60 12.92 -39.79
CA LYS A 16 -2.07 11.69 -40.46
C LYS A 16 -2.61 10.62 -39.51
N THR A 17 -2.10 10.53 -38.27
CA THR A 17 -2.59 9.59 -37.26
C THR A 17 -3.84 10.11 -36.57
N TRP A 18 -3.90 11.42 -36.30
CA TRP A 18 -5.08 12.14 -35.82
C TRP A 18 -6.26 12.07 -36.81
N GLU A 19 -6.01 12.32 -38.10
CA GLU A 19 -7.04 12.21 -39.17
C GLU A 19 -7.49 10.75 -39.41
N ALA A 20 -6.69 9.76 -39.02
CA ALA A 20 -7.02 8.34 -39.15
C ALA A 20 -7.82 7.77 -37.95
N GLY A 21 -8.05 8.54 -36.88
CA GLY A 21 -8.75 8.08 -35.67
C GLY A 21 -7.97 7.04 -34.84
N VAL A 22 -6.76 6.69 -35.27
CA VAL A 22 -5.90 5.70 -34.63
C VAL A 22 -4.88 6.45 -33.79
N PHE A 23 -4.97 6.28 -32.46
CA PHE A 23 -4.01 6.73 -31.45
C PHE A 23 -4.10 8.20 -30.96
N ASP A 24 -4.10 8.37 -29.63
CA ASP A 24 -3.58 9.58 -28.98
C ASP A 24 -2.45 9.17 -27.99
N PRO A 25 -1.17 9.25 -28.39
CA PRO A 25 0.00 8.68 -27.69
C PRO A 25 0.47 9.53 -26.50
N LEU A 26 -0.40 10.26 -25.81
CA LEU A 26 0.09 11.37 -25.00
C LEU A 26 0.88 10.93 -23.76
N GLY A 27 0.70 9.72 -23.23
CA GLY A 27 1.46 9.24 -22.06
C GLY A 27 2.99 9.32 -22.26
N PRO A 28 3.56 8.56 -23.23
CA PRO A 28 4.97 8.67 -23.58
C PRO A 28 5.39 10.10 -23.97
N LEU A 29 4.50 10.84 -24.62
CA LEU A 29 4.73 12.24 -24.99
C LEU A 29 4.83 13.16 -23.76
N PHE A 30 4.05 12.95 -22.71
CA PHE A 30 4.12 13.73 -21.48
C PHE A 30 5.42 13.49 -20.73
N MET A 31 5.89 12.25 -20.68
CA MET A 31 7.21 11.95 -20.12
C MET A 31 8.32 12.62 -20.92
N GLN A 32 8.27 12.56 -22.26
CA GLN A 32 9.26 13.22 -23.12
C GLN A 32 9.21 14.74 -22.97
N LYS A 33 8.02 15.34 -22.95
CA LYS A 33 7.81 16.78 -22.72
C LYS A 33 8.27 17.21 -21.33
N ALA A 34 7.90 16.48 -20.28
CA ALA A 34 8.35 16.73 -18.91
C ALA A 34 9.88 16.59 -18.81
N SER A 35 10.47 15.61 -19.47
CA SER A 35 11.92 15.40 -19.54
C SER A 35 12.63 16.55 -20.23
N HIS A 36 12.11 17.02 -21.37
CA HIS A 36 12.65 18.16 -22.10
C HIS A 36 12.53 19.47 -21.29
N VAL A 37 11.37 19.71 -20.66
CA VAL A 37 11.19 20.86 -19.77
C VAL A 37 12.11 20.77 -18.56
N ALA A 38 12.35 19.57 -18.01
CA ALA A 38 13.30 19.35 -16.92
C ALA A 38 14.73 19.73 -17.34
N ASP A 39 15.18 19.32 -18.53
CA ASP A 39 16.50 19.71 -19.06
C ASP A 39 16.62 21.22 -19.15
N LEU A 40 15.64 21.89 -19.77
CA LEU A 40 15.63 23.34 -19.87
C LEU A 40 15.59 24.03 -18.51
N TYR A 41 14.84 23.48 -17.54
CA TYR A 41 14.77 24.00 -16.19
C TYR A 41 16.14 23.93 -15.50
N LEU A 42 16.86 22.83 -15.66
CA LEU A 42 18.19 22.62 -15.09
C LEU A 42 19.24 23.52 -15.78
N GLU A 43 19.22 23.61 -17.11
CA GLU A 43 20.18 24.40 -17.90
C GLU A 43 20.00 25.91 -17.70
N THR A 44 18.75 26.39 -17.68
CA THR A 44 18.44 27.83 -17.54
C THR A 44 18.38 28.30 -16.10
N HIS A 45 18.82 27.47 -15.15
CA HIS A 45 18.83 27.77 -13.73
C HIS A 45 17.44 28.18 -13.21
N GLY A 46 16.42 27.48 -13.68
CA GLY A 46 15.03 27.66 -13.27
C GLY A 46 14.26 28.68 -14.10
N ASN A 47 14.89 29.43 -15.02
CA ASN A 47 14.22 30.46 -15.83
C ASN A 47 13.41 29.88 -17.01
N VAL A 48 12.47 28.99 -16.71
CA VAL A 48 11.55 28.36 -17.65
C VAL A 48 10.12 28.78 -17.35
N SER A 49 9.34 28.98 -18.40
CA SER A 49 7.89 29.14 -18.32
C SER A 49 7.25 28.37 -19.49
N VAL A 50 6.22 27.58 -19.22
CA VAL A 50 5.50 26.84 -20.25
C VAL A 50 4.31 27.67 -20.70
N SER A 51 4.21 27.96 -21.99
CA SER A 51 3.04 28.66 -22.51
C SER A 51 1.83 27.71 -22.48
N VAL A 52 0.75 28.14 -21.85
CA VAL A 52 -0.50 27.38 -21.82
C VAL A 52 -1.17 27.52 -23.19
N ARG A 53 -0.98 26.51 -24.04
CA ARG A 53 -1.60 26.39 -25.36
C ARG A 53 -2.22 25.00 -25.50
N GLY A 54 -3.26 24.89 -26.31
CA GLY A 54 -4.04 23.66 -26.48
C GLY A 54 -5.37 23.69 -25.70
N SER A 55 -6.09 22.58 -25.76
CA SER A 55 -7.39 22.39 -25.10
C SER A 55 -7.41 21.08 -24.33
N GLY A 56 -8.39 20.92 -23.43
CA GLY A 56 -8.54 19.70 -22.62
C GLY A 56 -7.29 19.38 -21.82
N PHE A 57 -6.82 18.13 -21.92
CA PHE A 57 -5.74 17.59 -21.11
C PHE A 57 -4.39 18.30 -21.33
N GLN A 58 -4.09 18.74 -22.56
CA GLN A 58 -2.82 19.42 -22.84
C GLN A 58 -2.70 20.73 -22.06
N LYS A 59 -3.82 21.46 -21.94
CA LYS A 59 -3.92 22.68 -21.16
C LYS A 59 -3.67 22.38 -19.67
N GLU A 60 -4.39 21.38 -19.13
CA GLU A 60 -4.24 20.96 -17.73
C GLU A 60 -2.80 20.51 -17.41
N PHE A 61 -2.15 19.79 -18.32
CA PHE A 61 -0.74 19.40 -18.19
C PHE A 61 0.20 20.61 -18.17
N CYS A 62 0.01 21.59 -19.07
CA CYS A 62 0.82 22.80 -19.09
C CYS A 62 0.61 23.65 -17.82
N GLU A 63 -0.62 23.73 -17.32
CA GLU A 63 -0.94 24.40 -16.06
C GLU A 63 -0.25 23.70 -14.88
N HIS A 64 -0.38 22.36 -14.78
CA HIS A 64 0.32 21.56 -13.76
C HIS A 64 1.84 21.72 -13.83
N LEU A 65 2.42 21.72 -15.03
CA LEU A 65 3.85 21.98 -15.24
C LEU A 65 4.29 23.35 -14.69
N ASN A 66 3.50 24.40 -14.92
CA ASN A 66 3.82 25.72 -14.39
C ASN A 66 3.76 25.74 -12.86
N VAL A 67 2.78 25.07 -12.24
CA VAL A 67 2.73 24.91 -10.77
C VAL A 67 3.98 24.21 -10.24
N VAL A 68 4.43 23.15 -10.92
CA VAL A 68 5.65 22.41 -10.55
C VAL A 68 6.89 23.31 -10.65
N ILE A 69 7.02 24.07 -11.73
CA ILE A 69 8.14 24.99 -11.95
C ILE A 69 8.17 26.07 -10.87
N GLU A 70 7.03 26.74 -10.62
CA GLU A 70 6.90 27.78 -9.60
C GLU A 70 7.25 27.24 -8.20
N PHE A 71 6.77 26.04 -7.87
CA PHE A 71 7.10 25.37 -6.62
C PHE A 71 8.61 25.10 -6.49
N LEU A 72 9.23 24.47 -7.50
CA LEU A 72 10.66 24.13 -7.46
C LEU A 72 11.56 25.38 -7.41
N GLN A 73 11.15 26.48 -8.04
CA GLN A 73 11.81 27.78 -7.90
C GLN A 73 11.70 28.30 -6.46
N SER A 74 10.50 28.22 -5.85
CA SER A 74 10.24 28.74 -4.51
C SER A 74 11.09 28.08 -3.42
N ILE A 75 11.41 26.79 -3.58
CA ILE A 75 12.23 26.03 -2.62
C ILE A 75 13.73 26.08 -2.94
N GLY A 76 14.15 26.76 -4.02
CA GLY A 76 15.55 26.83 -4.42
C GLY A 76 16.14 25.49 -4.84
N PHE A 77 15.33 24.60 -5.45
CA PHE A 77 15.66 23.19 -5.75
C PHE A 77 17.01 22.96 -6.45
N LEU A 78 17.44 23.92 -7.29
CA LEU A 78 18.71 23.83 -8.02
C LEU A 78 19.93 24.04 -7.13
N THR A 79 19.79 24.84 -6.08
CA THR A 79 20.86 25.15 -5.12
C THR A 79 20.98 24.11 -4.02
N GLU A 80 19.95 23.29 -3.84
CA GLU A 80 19.91 22.25 -2.83
C GLU A 80 20.96 21.17 -3.10
N ARG A 81 21.72 20.81 -2.06
CA ARG A 81 22.69 19.72 -2.13
C ARG A 81 21.96 18.39 -2.10
N ILE A 82 22.05 17.64 -3.20
CA ILE A 82 21.50 16.29 -3.27
C ILE A 82 22.35 15.32 -2.44
N PRO A 83 21.76 14.61 -1.46
CA PRO A 83 22.42 13.51 -0.76
C PRO A 83 22.68 12.31 -1.67
N LEU A 84 23.46 11.35 -1.18
CA LEU A 84 23.56 10.05 -1.84
C LEU A 84 22.23 9.32 -1.72
N ILE A 85 21.81 8.65 -2.81
CA ILE A 85 20.62 7.80 -2.80
C ILE A 85 20.83 6.66 -1.80
N SER A 86 19.80 6.40 -0.99
CA SER A 86 19.87 5.46 0.13
C SER A 86 19.96 4.00 -0.27
N SER A 87 19.48 3.64 -1.46
CA SER A 87 19.44 2.24 -1.91
C SER A 87 19.62 2.09 -3.42
N PRO A 88 20.24 0.98 -3.89
CA PRO A 88 20.33 0.65 -5.31
C PRO A 88 18.96 0.60 -6.00
N PHE A 89 17.92 0.13 -5.29
CA PHE A 89 16.56 0.09 -5.80
C PHE A 89 16.01 1.48 -6.17
N MET A 90 16.30 2.50 -5.35
CA MET A 90 15.88 3.86 -5.66
C MET A 90 16.70 4.47 -6.79
N GLU A 91 17.98 4.12 -6.91
CA GLU A 91 18.79 4.47 -8.07
C GLU A 91 18.20 3.87 -9.35
N ASP A 92 17.77 2.60 -9.32
CA ASP A 92 17.08 1.95 -10.44
C ASP A 92 15.77 2.69 -10.78
N CYS A 93 14.98 3.10 -9.79
CA CYS A 93 13.77 3.91 -10.03
C CYS A 93 14.09 5.22 -10.77
N VAL A 94 15.16 5.91 -10.39
CA VAL A 94 15.63 7.14 -11.05
C VAL A 94 16.09 6.83 -12.47
N ARG A 95 16.95 5.82 -12.66
CA ARG A 95 17.46 5.44 -13.98
C ARG A 95 16.33 5.06 -14.93
N LEU A 96 15.36 4.27 -14.48
CA LEU A 96 14.22 3.86 -15.29
C LEU A 96 13.28 5.04 -15.62
N THR A 97 13.12 5.99 -14.70
CA THR A 97 12.41 7.25 -14.97
C THR A 97 13.06 8.06 -16.08
N LEU A 98 14.40 8.04 -16.13
CA LEU A 98 15.17 8.71 -17.16
C LEU A 98 15.43 7.85 -18.40
N GLN A 99 14.95 6.61 -18.43
CA GLN A 99 15.24 5.61 -19.46
C GLN A 99 16.75 5.37 -19.67
N LYS A 100 17.56 5.54 -18.61
CA LYS A 100 19.02 5.32 -18.63
C LYS A 100 19.34 3.84 -18.54
N LYS A 101 20.36 3.42 -19.29
CA LYS A 101 20.84 2.03 -19.28
C LYS A 101 21.66 1.74 -18.02
N PRO A 102 21.70 0.47 -17.54
CA PRO A 102 22.64 0.07 -16.51
C PRO A 102 24.08 0.41 -16.91
N GLY A 103 24.85 1.00 -16.00
CA GLY A 103 26.25 1.40 -16.23
C GLY A 103 26.47 2.79 -16.82
N GLU A 104 25.41 3.48 -17.29
CA GLU A 104 25.56 4.89 -17.67
C GLU A 104 25.91 5.77 -16.47
N VAL A 105 26.69 6.83 -16.71
CA VAL A 105 27.10 7.79 -15.67
C VAL A 105 25.86 8.33 -14.99
N PHE A 106 25.85 8.24 -13.67
CA PHE A 106 24.74 8.64 -12.82
C PHE A 106 25.23 9.69 -11.82
N GLY A 107 24.50 10.80 -11.72
CA GLY A 107 24.87 11.89 -10.83
C GLY A 107 23.70 12.70 -10.34
N HIS A 108 23.99 13.76 -9.58
CA HIS A 108 22.96 14.63 -8.99
C HIS A 108 22.03 15.25 -10.03
N HIS A 109 22.53 15.55 -11.24
CA HIS A 109 21.70 16.06 -12.33
C HIS A 109 20.55 15.10 -12.68
N ASP A 110 20.84 13.80 -12.75
CA ASP A 110 19.85 12.77 -13.04
C ASP A 110 18.79 12.69 -11.94
N VAL A 111 19.21 12.75 -10.67
CA VAL A 111 18.28 12.76 -9.54
C VAL A 111 17.33 13.96 -9.60
N ARG A 112 17.85 15.17 -9.89
CA ARG A 112 16.99 16.36 -10.05
C ARG A 112 16.00 16.19 -11.19
N LYS A 113 16.48 15.71 -12.33
CA LYS A 113 15.66 15.50 -13.53
C LYS A 113 14.54 14.49 -13.26
N ALA A 114 14.84 13.38 -12.58
CA ALA A 114 13.82 12.36 -12.27
C ALA A 114 12.79 12.85 -11.25
N ILE A 115 13.19 13.63 -10.23
CA ILE A 115 12.26 14.28 -9.31
C ILE A 115 11.36 15.26 -10.08
N PHE A 116 11.94 16.11 -10.92
CA PHE A 116 11.19 17.05 -11.76
C PHE A 116 10.15 16.31 -12.60
N ILE A 117 10.57 15.28 -13.36
CA ILE A 117 9.67 14.48 -14.20
C ILE A 117 8.56 13.83 -13.38
N SER A 118 8.88 13.31 -12.20
CA SER A 118 7.89 12.66 -11.33
C SER A 118 6.85 13.65 -10.79
N LEU A 119 7.26 14.87 -10.47
CA LEU A 119 6.32 15.92 -10.08
C LEU A 119 5.51 16.46 -11.27
N ALA A 120 6.16 16.61 -12.42
CA ALA A 120 5.61 17.17 -13.64
C ALA A 120 4.59 16.28 -14.35
N VAL A 121 4.75 14.96 -14.28
CA VAL A 121 3.80 14.03 -14.89
C VAL A 121 2.62 13.83 -13.92
N PRO A 122 1.38 14.14 -14.34
CA PRO A 122 0.23 13.91 -13.49
C PRO A 122 0.04 12.42 -13.18
N LEU A 123 -0.10 12.08 -11.91
CA LEU A 123 -0.45 10.75 -11.44
C LEU A 123 -1.81 10.36 -12.01
N ARG A 124 -1.96 9.08 -12.35
CA ARG A 124 -3.19 8.50 -12.88
C ARG A 124 -3.30 7.09 -12.33
N GLN A 125 -4.53 6.66 -12.10
CA GLN A 125 -4.81 5.28 -11.80
C GLN A 125 -4.52 4.42 -13.03
N THR A 126 -3.83 3.32 -12.78
CA THR A 126 -3.45 2.35 -13.81
C THR A 126 -4.03 0.99 -13.47
N VAL A 127 -3.83 0.53 -12.22
CA VAL A 127 -4.35 -0.75 -11.70
C VAL A 127 -4.50 -0.60 -10.17
N GLY A 128 -5.56 -1.17 -9.59
CA GLY A 128 -5.70 -1.32 -8.14
C GLY A 128 -6.64 -0.31 -7.45
N SER A 129 -6.43 -0.06 -6.16
CA SER A 129 -7.33 0.66 -5.26
C SER A 129 -7.67 2.07 -5.75
N CYS A 130 -8.91 2.23 -6.23
CA CYS A 130 -9.41 3.48 -6.83
C CYS A 130 -9.37 4.67 -5.85
N PHE A 131 -9.58 4.44 -4.55
CA PHE A 131 -9.58 5.53 -3.58
C PHE A 131 -8.17 6.02 -3.20
N ALA A 132 -7.21 5.10 -3.05
CA ALA A 132 -5.85 5.49 -2.63
C ALA A 132 -5.19 6.36 -3.71
N THR A 133 -5.25 5.94 -4.97
CA THR A 133 -4.72 6.74 -6.08
C THR A 133 -5.44 8.08 -6.21
N SER A 134 -6.76 8.15 -6.01
CA SER A 134 -7.50 9.41 -6.10
C SER A 134 -7.05 10.44 -5.07
N VAL A 135 -6.81 10.02 -3.83
CA VAL A 135 -6.21 10.88 -2.79
C VAL A 135 -4.83 11.35 -3.23
N LEU A 136 -4.00 10.46 -3.75
CA LEU A 136 -2.63 10.80 -4.15
C LEU A 136 -2.62 11.75 -5.36
N ILE A 137 -3.57 11.62 -6.30
CA ILE A 137 -3.76 12.61 -7.38
C ILE A 137 -4.16 13.97 -6.79
N ALA A 138 -5.08 14.00 -5.83
CA ALA A 138 -5.49 15.23 -5.16
C ALA A 138 -4.31 15.87 -4.40
N LEU A 139 -3.50 15.06 -3.70
CA LEU A 139 -2.28 15.52 -3.02
C LEU A 139 -1.22 16.03 -4.00
N GLN A 140 -1.03 15.39 -5.15
CA GLN A 140 -0.09 15.89 -6.16
C GLN A 140 -0.54 17.25 -6.74
N ARG A 141 -1.85 17.44 -6.91
CA ARG A 141 -2.43 18.69 -7.42
C ARG A 141 -2.47 19.82 -6.37
N GLY A 142 -2.78 19.51 -5.12
CA GLY A 142 -2.98 20.50 -4.05
C GLY A 142 -1.78 20.70 -3.13
N ARG A 143 -0.94 19.67 -2.95
CA ARG A 143 0.15 19.59 -1.97
C ARG A 143 1.42 19.02 -2.58
N ILE A 144 1.86 19.64 -3.67
CA ILE A 144 3.10 19.25 -4.38
C ILE A 144 4.34 19.28 -3.46
N ASP A 145 4.32 20.12 -2.42
CA ASP A 145 5.31 20.17 -1.36
C ASP A 145 5.45 18.84 -0.63
N LEU A 146 4.32 18.20 -0.30
CA LEU A 146 4.29 16.90 0.37
C LEU A 146 4.79 15.81 -0.57
N VAL A 147 4.39 15.82 -1.85
CA VAL A 147 4.87 14.85 -2.84
C VAL A 147 6.39 14.97 -3.03
N PHE A 148 6.92 16.19 -3.09
CA PHE A 148 8.35 16.42 -3.15
C PHE A 148 9.07 15.87 -1.90
N GLN A 149 8.55 16.17 -0.70
CA GLN A 149 9.10 15.64 0.55
C GLN A 149 9.07 14.11 0.58
N ASP A 150 8.04 13.49 0.02
CA ASP A 150 7.92 12.04 -0.04
C ASP A 150 8.93 11.42 -0.99
N LEU A 151 9.06 11.97 -2.20
CA LEU A 151 10.08 11.57 -3.16
C LEU A 151 11.47 11.72 -2.55
N TRP A 152 11.72 12.81 -1.84
CA TRP A 152 12.96 13.06 -1.11
C TRP A 152 13.21 12.00 -0.03
N GLN A 153 12.21 11.68 0.80
CA GLN A 153 12.31 10.64 1.81
C GLN A 153 12.57 9.25 1.19
N LEU A 154 11.86 8.89 0.11
CA LEU A 154 12.08 7.65 -0.60
C LEU A 154 13.51 7.55 -1.15
N LEU A 155 13.99 8.59 -1.83
CA LEU A 155 15.31 8.60 -2.47
C LEU A 155 16.46 8.59 -1.46
N PHE A 156 16.35 9.33 -0.36
CA PHE A 156 17.50 9.60 0.53
C PHE A 156 17.39 8.96 1.91
N ARG A 157 16.20 8.56 2.36
CA ARG A 157 16.01 7.76 3.58
C ARG A 157 15.67 6.29 3.27
N GLY A 158 15.33 5.98 2.03
CA GLY A 158 14.93 4.64 1.61
C GLY A 158 13.62 4.20 2.23
N SER A 159 12.82 5.14 2.76
CA SER A 159 11.55 4.90 3.43
C SER A 159 10.69 6.15 3.40
N LEU A 160 9.37 5.96 3.33
CA LEU A 160 8.37 6.98 3.54
C LEU A 160 7.85 6.91 4.97
N ARG A 161 7.94 8.01 5.73
CA ARG A 161 7.53 8.05 7.14
C ARG A 161 6.38 9.01 7.36
N ARG A 162 5.50 8.64 8.29
CA ARG A 162 4.40 9.47 8.80
C ARG A 162 4.24 9.26 10.30
N GLU A 163 3.78 10.30 10.98
CA GLU A 163 3.28 10.17 12.35
C GLU A 163 1.76 10.00 12.29
N ILE A 164 1.26 8.86 12.72
CA ILE A 164 -0.17 8.51 12.72
C ILE A 164 -0.53 8.19 14.16
N ASP A 165 -1.44 8.96 14.74
CA ASP A 165 -1.88 8.80 16.14
C ASP A 165 -0.73 8.76 17.16
N GLY A 166 0.36 9.49 16.88
CA GLY A 166 1.54 9.57 17.76
C GLY A 166 2.55 8.44 17.56
N THR A 167 2.26 7.50 16.66
CA THR A 167 3.17 6.43 16.27
C THR A 167 3.81 6.76 14.94
N THR A 168 5.14 6.66 14.85
CA THR A 168 5.82 6.78 13.56
C THR A 168 5.65 5.47 12.78
N VAL A 169 4.91 5.53 11.68
CA VAL A 169 4.78 4.43 10.71
C VAL A 169 5.72 4.72 9.54
N GLN A 170 6.41 3.67 9.08
CA GLN A 170 7.30 3.77 7.94
C GLN A 170 7.05 2.64 6.96
N PHE A 171 7.02 2.96 5.67
CA PHE A 171 6.98 1.99 4.58
C PHE A 171 8.21 2.17 3.71
N LEU A 172 8.78 1.08 3.22
CA LEU A 172 9.88 1.16 2.27
C LEU A 172 9.32 1.34 0.85
N PRO A 173 10.14 1.86 -0.07
CA PRO A 173 9.81 1.94 -1.48
C PRO A 173 9.22 0.62 -1.99
N THR A 174 7.94 0.66 -2.33
CA THR A 174 7.23 -0.45 -2.95
C THR A 174 7.13 -0.18 -4.43
N THR A 175 7.38 -1.22 -5.20
CA THR A 175 6.86 -1.27 -6.54
C THR A 175 5.93 -2.46 -6.58
N GLY A 176 4.81 -2.36 -7.28
CA GLY A 176 4.16 -3.56 -7.75
C GLY A 176 5.21 -4.48 -8.41
N THR A 177 4.85 -5.75 -8.61
CA THR A 177 5.65 -6.71 -9.41
C THR A 177 6.18 -6.14 -10.73
N SER A 178 5.57 -5.04 -11.19
CA SER A 178 6.00 -4.22 -12.30
C SER A 178 7.43 -3.69 -12.29
N LEU A 179 8.20 -3.48 -11.20
CA LEU A 179 9.55 -2.87 -11.41
C LEU A 179 10.58 -3.83 -12.05
N GLN A 180 10.45 -5.14 -11.81
CA GLN A 180 11.14 -6.16 -12.62
C GLN A 180 10.64 -6.21 -14.08
N ASN A 181 9.42 -5.74 -14.34
CA ASN A 181 8.95 -5.50 -15.70
C ASN A 181 9.43 -4.14 -16.23
N LEU A 182 9.48 -3.06 -15.43
CA LEU A 182 9.85 -1.71 -15.81
C LEU A 182 11.34 -1.60 -16.19
N SER A 183 12.18 -2.49 -15.66
CA SER A 183 13.59 -2.62 -16.03
C SER A 183 13.83 -3.22 -17.42
N ARG A 184 12.80 -3.76 -18.07
CA ARG A 184 12.88 -4.28 -19.45
C ARG A 184 12.66 -3.14 -20.46
N PRO A 185 13.27 -3.20 -21.66
CA PRO A 185 12.97 -2.28 -22.76
C PRO A 185 11.47 -2.16 -23.00
N PHE A 186 10.95 -0.98 -23.37
CA PHE A 186 9.51 -0.74 -23.58
C PHE A 186 8.84 -1.81 -24.45
N GLU A 187 9.49 -2.25 -25.53
CA GLU A 187 8.94 -3.33 -26.37
C GLU A 187 8.83 -4.68 -25.64
N ASN A 188 9.81 -4.98 -24.78
CA ASN A 188 9.83 -6.19 -23.95
C ASN A 188 8.87 -6.11 -22.74
N ARG A 189 8.51 -4.90 -22.29
CA ARG A 189 7.47 -4.66 -21.28
C ARG A 189 6.11 -5.05 -21.82
N MET A 190 5.81 -4.61 -23.04
CA MET A 190 4.54 -4.91 -23.68
C MET A 190 4.31 -6.42 -23.92
N LEU A 191 5.37 -7.14 -24.29
CA LEU A 191 5.27 -8.57 -24.66
C LEU A 191 5.19 -9.54 -23.46
N LYS A 192 5.36 -9.07 -22.22
CA LYS A 192 5.40 -9.94 -21.02
C LYS A 192 4.47 -9.50 -19.90
N ASP A 193 3.82 -8.36 -20.05
CA ASP A 193 2.80 -7.91 -19.12
C ASP A 193 1.61 -8.88 -19.19
N PRO A 194 1.20 -9.55 -18.08
CA PRO A 194 0.17 -10.60 -18.10
C PRO A 194 -1.18 -10.11 -18.62
N SER A 195 -1.45 -8.84 -18.35
CA SER A 195 -2.60 -8.10 -18.82
C SER A 195 -2.55 -8.01 -20.37
N LEU A 196 -1.46 -7.52 -20.95
CA LEU A 196 -1.26 -7.49 -22.40
C LEU A 196 -1.18 -8.88 -23.03
N LEU A 197 -0.56 -9.86 -22.37
CA LEU A 197 -0.50 -11.24 -22.81
C LEU A 197 -1.88 -11.89 -22.83
N PHE A 198 -2.74 -11.63 -21.85
CA PHE A 198 -4.13 -12.09 -21.83
C PHE A 198 -4.91 -11.52 -23.02
N VAL A 199 -4.72 -10.24 -23.32
CA VAL A 199 -5.30 -9.60 -24.50
C VAL A 199 -4.74 -10.23 -25.79
N LEU A 200 -3.42 -10.38 -25.91
CA LEU A 200 -2.77 -11.00 -27.07
C LEU A 200 -3.14 -12.49 -27.25
N ASP A 201 -3.38 -13.23 -26.16
CA ASP A 201 -3.78 -14.64 -26.18
C ASP A 201 -5.27 -14.80 -26.57
N LYS A 202 -6.14 -13.87 -26.16
CA LYS A 202 -7.50 -13.73 -26.70
C LYS A 202 -7.49 -13.44 -28.21
N PHE A 203 -6.50 -12.71 -28.70
CA PHE A 203 -6.33 -12.41 -30.14
C PHE A 203 -5.70 -13.55 -30.94
N ARG A 204 -4.96 -14.47 -30.31
CA ARG A 204 -4.31 -15.62 -30.97
C ARG A 204 -5.28 -16.52 -31.74
N TRP A 205 -6.56 -16.52 -31.36
CA TRP A 205 -7.62 -17.27 -32.02
C TRP A 205 -8.11 -16.67 -33.34
N PHE A 206 -7.86 -15.38 -33.59
CA PHE A 206 -8.44 -14.70 -34.75
C PHE A 206 -7.55 -14.73 -36.00
N LEU A 207 -6.25 -15.02 -35.90
CA LEU A 207 -5.36 -15.05 -37.07
C LEU A 207 -4.22 -16.11 -36.96
N PRO A 208 -4.03 -17.01 -37.96
CA PRO A 208 -3.09 -18.14 -37.87
C PRO A 208 -1.59 -17.82 -38.02
N SER A 209 -1.21 -16.61 -38.44
CA SER A 209 0.19 -16.28 -38.77
C SER A 209 0.86 -15.56 -37.61
N GLY A 210 1.70 -16.26 -36.84
CA GLY A 210 2.32 -15.84 -35.57
C GLY A 210 3.29 -14.64 -35.58
N HIS A 211 3.10 -13.64 -36.43
CA HIS A 211 3.77 -12.34 -36.37
C HIS A 211 2.73 -11.25 -36.18
N PHE A 212 2.72 -10.66 -34.98
CA PHE A 212 1.87 -9.51 -34.65
C PHE A 212 2.63 -8.21 -34.89
N THR A 213 2.00 -7.24 -35.55
CA THR A 213 2.34 -5.82 -35.37
C THR A 213 1.17 -5.12 -34.65
N LEU A 214 1.47 -4.01 -33.95
CA LEU A 214 0.46 -3.14 -33.31
C LEU A 214 -0.67 -2.77 -34.29
N HIS A 215 -0.31 -2.59 -35.56
CA HIS A 215 -1.19 -2.24 -36.65
C HIS A 215 -2.18 -3.37 -37.01
N ASP A 216 -1.78 -4.64 -36.85
CA ASP A 216 -2.63 -5.79 -37.19
C ASP A 216 -3.73 -6.02 -36.15
N VAL A 217 -3.45 -5.78 -34.86
CA VAL A 217 -4.47 -5.83 -33.79
C VAL A 217 -5.58 -4.81 -34.06
N MET A 218 -5.22 -3.60 -34.49
CA MET A 218 -6.15 -2.50 -34.71
C MET A 218 -6.97 -2.63 -36.01
N LYS A 219 -6.40 -3.27 -37.05
CA LYS A 219 -7.06 -3.39 -38.36
C LYS A 219 -8.19 -4.42 -38.37
N HIS A 220 -8.21 -5.35 -37.42
CA HIS A 220 -9.10 -6.51 -37.44
C HIS A 220 -10.38 -6.38 -36.62
N GLY A 221 -10.72 -5.16 -36.15
CA GLY A 221 -11.99 -4.92 -35.45
C GLY A 221 -11.96 -5.55 -34.07
N VAL A 222 -11.42 -4.79 -33.13
CA VAL A 222 -11.29 -5.21 -31.74
C VAL A 222 -12.67 -5.16 -31.06
N ASP A 223 -12.96 -6.11 -30.18
CA ASP A 223 -13.99 -5.93 -29.14
C ASP A 223 -13.60 -4.67 -28.33
N PRO A 224 -14.42 -3.60 -28.28
CA PRO A 224 -14.07 -2.33 -27.64
C PRO A 224 -13.42 -2.48 -26.25
N GLY A 225 -13.80 -3.50 -25.48
CA GLY A 225 -13.21 -3.80 -24.17
C GLY A 225 -11.73 -4.24 -24.22
N ALA A 226 -11.29 -4.95 -25.27
CA ALA A 226 -9.91 -5.41 -25.43
C ALA A 226 -8.97 -4.31 -25.97
N GLU A 227 -9.47 -3.40 -26.80
CA GLU A 227 -8.73 -2.21 -27.26
C GLU A 227 -8.49 -1.25 -26.09
N TRP A 228 -9.54 -1.04 -25.28
CA TRP A 228 -9.46 -0.25 -24.05
C TRP A 228 -8.36 -0.75 -23.11
N PHE A 229 -8.35 -2.06 -22.86
CA PHE A 229 -7.39 -2.68 -21.95
C PHE A 229 -5.94 -2.55 -22.45
N PHE A 230 -5.73 -2.78 -23.75
CA PHE A 230 -4.44 -2.62 -24.40
C PHE A 230 -3.88 -1.19 -24.25
N LEU A 231 -4.75 -0.18 -24.39
CA LEU A 231 -4.41 1.22 -24.22
C LEU A 231 -4.10 1.58 -22.77
N GLU A 232 -4.86 1.06 -21.79
CA GLU A 232 -4.59 1.29 -20.36
C GLU A 232 -3.26 0.66 -19.92
N SER A 233 -2.91 -0.53 -20.41
CA SER A 233 -1.59 -1.13 -20.16
C SER A 233 -0.45 -0.30 -20.74
N ILE A 234 -0.58 0.25 -21.96
CA ILE A 234 0.42 1.17 -22.53
C ILE A 234 0.56 2.45 -21.70
N LYS A 235 -0.56 3.01 -21.23
CA LYS A 235 -0.59 4.23 -20.40
C LYS A 235 0.03 3.99 -19.02
N ALA A 236 -0.16 2.82 -18.43
CA ALA A 236 0.48 2.41 -17.18
C ALA A 236 2.01 2.34 -17.29
N ILE A 237 2.50 1.88 -18.45
CA ILE A 237 3.92 1.82 -18.78
C ILE A 237 4.50 3.24 -19.03
N ALA A 238 3.64 4.23 -19.27
CA ALA A 238 4.02 5.61 -19.57
C ALA A 238 4.12 6.54 -18.35
N GLN A 239 3.97 6.04 -17.11
CA GLN A 239 4.23 6.85 -15.91
C GLN A 239 5.66 6.70 -15.41
N PRO A 240 6.26 7.75 -14.80
CA PRO A 240 7.57 7.66 -14.19
C PRO A 240 7.62 6.53 -13.15
N PRO A 241 8.53 5.54 -13.26
CA PRO A 241 8.71 4.50 -12.25
C PRO A 241 8.90 5.07 -10.83
N LEU A 242 9.58 6.21 -10.69
CA LEU A 242 9.74 6.88 -9.41
C LEU A 242 8.40 7.41 -8.86
N LEU A 243 7.54 7.99 -9.71
CA LEU A 243 6.19 8.43 -9.33
C LEU A 243 5.30 7.25 -8.92
N LYS A 244 5.37 6.13 -9.66
CA LYS A 244 4.65 4.90 -9.31
C LYS A 244 5.14 4.26 -8.02
N CYS A 245 6.45 4.28 -7.80
CA CYS A 245 7.03 3.87 -6.53
C CYS A 245 6.47 4.70 -5.37
N TRP A 246 6.37 6.02 -5.54
CA TRP A 246 5.70 6.88 -4.57
C TRP A 246 4.23 6.51 -4.39
N GLU A 247 3.47 6.35 -5.47
CA GLU A 247 2.04 6.01 -5.40
C GLU A 247 1.80 4.75 -4.55
N TYR A 248 2.51 3.66 -4.86
CA TYR A 248 2.30 2.38 -4.18
C TYR A 248 2.79 2.42 -2.73
N THR A 249 3.91 3.11 -2.48
CA THR A 249 4.44 3.20 -1.10
C THR A 249 3.51 4.05 -0.25
N ALA A 250 3.04 5.16 -0.81
CA ALA A 250 2.07 6.02 -0.16
C ALA A 250 0.76 5.28 0.08
N SER A 251 0.27 4.47 -0.87
CA SER A 251 -0.94 3.65 -0.72
C SER A 251 -0.85 2.61 0.40
N SER A 252 0.36 2.23 0.84
CA SER A 252 0.52 1.32 1.99
C SER A 252 0.04 1.96 3.30
N PHE A 253 -0.10 3.30 3.36
CA PHE A 253 -0.66 3.99 4.53
C PHE A 253 -2.17 3.80 4.73
N VAL A 254 -2.88 3.14 3.81
CA VAL A 254 -4.32 2.84 3.94
C VAL A 254 -4.60 2.06 5.23
N ASP A 255 -3.72 1.13 5.60
CA ASP A 255 -3.87 0.27 6.77
C ASP A 255 -2.98 0.66 7.96
N ALA A 256 -2.28 1.79 7.88
CA ALA A 256 -1.27 2.16 8.86
C ALA A 256 -1.78 2.38 10.29
N LYS A 257 -3.09 2.63 10.47
CA LYS A 257 -3.70 2.78 11.80
C LYS A 257 -3.96 1.47 12.51
N LEU A 258 -4.13 0.40 11.75
CA LEU A 258 -4.28 -0.91 12.32
C LEU A 258 -2.86 -1.44 12.53
N PRO A 259 -2.48 -1.96 13.71
CA PRO A 259 -1.25 -2.73 13.88
C PRO A 259 -1.39 -4.08 13.18
N LEU A 260 -1.87 -4.07 11.94
CA LEU A 260 -2.45 -5.19 11.23
C LEU A 260 -1.35 -6.19 10.89
N SER A 261 -0.23 -5.71 10.37
CA SER A 261 0.90 -6.58 10.05
C SER A 261 1.42 -7.30 11.29
N LYS A 262 1.63 -6.56 12.39
CA LYS A 262 2.06 -7.16 13.65
C LYS A 262 1.03 -8.17 14.16
N THR A 263 -0.23 -7.77 14.27
CA THR A 263 -1.31 -8.62 14.80
C THR A 263 -1.51 -9.85 13.93
N LYS A 264 -1.57 -9.68 12.61
CA LYS A 264 -1.65 -10.76 11.62
C LYS A 264 -0.52 -11.76 11.83
N LEU A 265 0.71 -11.30 11.99
CA LEU A 265 1.86 -12.18 12.17
C LEU A 265 1.85 -12.88 13.53
N LEU A 266 1.43 -12.20 14.59
CA LEU A 266 1.26 -12.83 15.90
C LEU A 266 0.19 -13.93 15.84
N VAL A 267 -0.93 -13.69 15.14
CA VAL A 267 -1.99 -14.69 14.95
C VAL A 267 -1.51 -15.84 14.07
N LEU A 268 -0.81 -15.54 12.96
CA LEU A 268 -0.23 -16.52 12.04
C LEU A 268 0.73 -17.46 12.77
N LEU A 269 1.60 -16.93 13.62
CA LEU A 269 2.57 -17.72 14.39
C LEU A 269 1.95 -18.40 15.62
N GLY A 270 0.69 -18.12 15.94
CA GLY A 270 0.07 -18.58 17.18
C GLY A 270 0.72 -18.00 18.44
N LEU A 271 1.21 -16.76 18.36
CA LEU A 271 1.77 -15.97 19.46
C LEU A 271 0.75 -14.99 20.08
N HIS A 272 -0.45 -14.91 19.52
CA HIS A 272 -1.53 -14.05 20.02
C HIS A 272 -2.32 -14.77 21.12
N ALA A 273 -2.80 -14.06 22.13
CA ALA A 273 -3.47 -14.69 23.28
C ALA A 273 -4.77 -15.46 22.93
N GLN A 274 -5.39 -15.14 21.79
CA GLN A 274 -6.63 -15.79 21.31
C GLN A 274 -6.36 -17.03 20.43
N THR A 275 -5.11 -17.32 20.05
CA THR A 275 -4.80 -18.50 19.24
C THR A 275 -4.63 -19.71 20.14
N THR A 276 -5.35 -20.79 19.87
CA THR A 276 -5.28 -22.05 20.63
C THR A 276 -4.10 -22.93 20.22
N GLU A 277 -3.59 -22.73 19.00
CA GLU A 277 -2.51 -23.54 18.42
C GLU A 277 -1.41 -22.64 17.83
N GLY A 278 -0.20 -23.19 17.69
CA GLY A 278 0.98 -22.55 17.11
C GLY A 278 2.16 -22.49 18.06
N LEU A 279 3.09 -21.57 17.81
CA LEU A 279 4.39 -21.53 18.50
C LEU A 279 4.23 -21.34 20.01
N LEU A 280 3.32 -20.48 20.47
CA LEU A 280 3.17 -20.22 21.91
C LEU A 280 2.72 -21.47 22.66
N SER A 281 1.74 -22.20 22.11
CA SER A 281 1.27 -23.46 22.69
C SER A 281 2.38 -24.51 22.69
N ALA A 282 3.15 -24.63 21.60
CA ALA A 282 4.27 -25.57 21.52
C ALA A 282 5.37 -25.25 22.56
N ILE A 283 5.73 -23.97 22.68
CA ILE A 283 6.73 -23.48 23.64
C ILE A 283 6.27 -23.78 25.07
N PHE A 284 5.00 -23.49 25.42
CA PHE A 284 4.51 -23.74 26.77
C PHE A 284 4.39 -25.24 27.08
N GLN A 285 3.84 -26.06 26.19
CA GLN A 285 3.74 -27.51 26.41
C GLN A 285 5.12 -28.16 26.56
N TRP A 286 6.08 -27.77 25.72
CA TRP A 286 7.46 -28.27 25.82
C TRP A 286 8.16 -27.75 27.09
N GLY A 287 7.95 -26.49 27.43
CA GLY A 287 8.46 -25.87 28.65
C GLY A 287 7.93 -26.54 29.91
N GLU A 288 6.62 -26.78 30.00
CA GLU A 288 5.97 -27.52 31.10
C GLU A 288 6.56 -28.91 31.24
N LYS A 289 6.65 -29.69 30.15
CA LYS A 289 7.26 -31.02 30.17
C LYS A 289 8.72 -31.00 30.65
N THR A 290 9.50 -30.01 30.20
CA THR A 290 10.90 -29.85 30.61
C THR A 290 11.03 -29.47 32.08
N LEU A 291 10.10 -28.64 32.60
CA LEU A 291 10.05 -28.24 34.00
C LEU A 291 9.54 -29.36 34.90
N GLU A 292 8.61 -30.21 34.44
CA GLU A 292 8.14 -31.38 35.18
C GLU A 292 9.27 -32.35 35.51
N ASP A 293 10.20 -32.58 34.57
CA ASP A 293 11.33 -33.47 34.80
C ASP A 293 12.29 -32.93 35.86
N ASP A 294 12.47 -31.62 35.92
CA ASP A 294 13.27 -30.97 36.96
C ASP A 294 12.53 -30.91 38.30
N GLU A 295 11.22 -30.69 38.30
CA GLU A 295 10.38 -30.73 39.50
C GLU A 295 10.35 -32.14 40.11
N LYS A 296 10.30 -33.19 39.28
CA LYS A 296 10.43 -34.58 39.75
C LYS A 296 11.78 -34.83 40.42
N LYS A 297 12.89 -34.31 39.87
CA LYS A 297 14.22 -34.42 40.49
C LYS A 297 14.27 -33.64 41.81
N ALA A 298 13.75 -32.41 41.84
CA ALA A 298 13.70 -31.60 43.05
C ALA A 298 12.83 -32.25 44.14
N SER A 299 11.71 -32.85 43.76
CA SER A 299 10.80 -33.59 44.65
C SER A 299 11.47 -34.82 45.23
N ALA A 300 12.15 -35.63 44.41
CA ALA A 300 12.90 -36.80 44.88
C ALA A 300 13.99 -36.43 45.90
N LEU A 301 14.77 -35.37 45.62
CA LEU A 301 15.77 -34.86 46.57
C LEU A 301 15.14 -34.30 47.85
N THR A 302 13.95 -33.71 47.75
CA THR A 302 13.20 -33.22 48.91
C THR A 302 12.70 -34.39 49.77
N GLU A 303 12.23 -35.48 49.17
CA GLU A 303 11.87 -36.70 49.89
C GLU A 303 13.07 -37.34 50.61
N ASP A 304 14.23 -37.40 49.94
CA ASP A 304 15.49 -37.85 50.53
C ASP A 304 15.90 -36.97 51.73
N LEU A 305 15.77 -35.65 51.61
CA LEU A 305 16.04 -34.70 52.69
C LEU A 305 15.10 -34.94 53.88
N LEU A 306 13.81 -35.13 53.64
CA LEU A 306 12.82 -35.44 54.69
C LEU A 306 13.07 -36.81 55.35
N SER A 307 13.60 -37.78 54.61
CA SER A 307 14.04 -39.05 55.20
C SER A 307 15.25 -38.84 56.11
N LEU A 308 16.24 -38.08 55.64
CA LEU A 308 17.46 -37.77 56.39
C LEU A 308 17.16 -36.98 57.67
N GLU A 309 16.25 -36.01 57.62
CA GLU A 309 15.80 -35.27 58.80
C GLU A 309 15.15 -36.17 59.86
N ARG A 310 14.38 -37.18 59.43
CA ARG A 310 13.79 -38.17 60.32
C ARG A 310 14.87 -39.01 60.99
N ASP A 311 15.86 -39.47 60.22
CA ASP A 311 16.99 -40.27 60.74
C ASP A 311 17.82 -39.47 61.75
N ILE A 312 18.12 -38.20 61.45
CA ILE A 312 18.80 -37.29 62.37
C ILE A 312 18.01 -37.12 63.66
N LYS A 313 16.69 -36.89 63.59
CA LYS A 313 15.83 -36.74 64.79
C LYS A 313 15.82 -37.99 65.66
N VAL A 314 15.77 -39.18 65.04
CA VAL A 314 15.84 -40.46 65.76
C VAL A 314 17.19 -40.62 66.45
N LYS A 315 18.30 -40.34 65.74
CA LYS A 315 19.65 -40.43 66.30
C LYS A 315 19.91 -39.41 67.39
N ASP A 316 19.38 -38.20 67.27
CA ASP A 316 19.48 -37.17 68.30
C ASP A 316 18.73 -37.57 69.57
N ALA A 317 17.53 -38.14 69.44
CA ALA A 317 16.80 -38.70 70.58
C ALA A 317 17.60 -39.82 71.28
N PHE A 318 18.24 -40.73 70.52
CA PHE A 318 19.12 -41.75 71.09
C PHE A 318 20.38 -41.16 71.73
N PHE A 319 20.97 -40.13 71.13
CA PHE A 319 22.12 -39.42 71.65
C PHE A 319 21.80 -38.81 73.03
N GLN A 320 20.63 -38.21 73.20
CA GLN A 320 20.17 -37.64 74.47
C GLN A 320 19.89 -38.70 75.55
N GLN A 321 19.51 -39.93 75.17
CA GLN A 321 19.17 -41.00 76.11
C GLN A 321 20.36 -41.88 76.52
N THR A 322 21.48 -41.85 75.81
CA THR A 322 22.59 -42.79 76.04
C THR A 322 23.50 -42.35 77.19
N GLY A 323 23.79 -43.26 78.12
CA GLY A 323 24.73 -43.02 79.22
C GLY A 323 26.22 -43.26 78.88
N SER A 324 26.51 -43.82 77.71
CA SER A 324 27.87 -44.18 77.29
C SER A 324 28.55 -43.05 76.52
N MET A 325 29.68 -42.57 77.04
CA MET A 325 30.47 -41.49 76.41
C MET A 325 31.03 -41.87 75.04
N GLU A 326 31.32 -43.16 74.82
CA GLU A 326 31.81 -43.67 73.55
C GLU A 326 30.69 -43.68 72.48
N THR A 327 29.49 -44.09 72.89
CA THR A 327 28.30 -44.08 72.03
C THR A 327 27.88 -42.66 71.67
N MET A 328 27.95 -41.72 72.61
CA MET A 328 27.74 -40.29 72.34
C MET A 328 28.71 -39.77 71.27
N LYS A 329 30.02 -40.03 71.42
CA LYS A 329 31.01 -39.57 70.42
C LYS A 329 30.76 -40.13 69.02
N ARG A 330 30.31 -41.39 68.91
CA ARG A 330 29.95 -42.00 67.63
C ARG A 330 28.71 -41.34 67.01
N LEU A 331 27.61 -41.29 67.77
CA LEU A 331 26.35 -40.70 67.30
C LEU A 331 26.51 -39.21 66.94
N GLY A 332 27.28 -38.44 67.70
CA GLY A 332 27.57 -37.05 67.37
C GLY A 332 28.33 -36.86 66.05
N LYS A 333 29.22 -37.79 65.69
CA LYS A 333 29.89 -37.78 64.37
C LYS A 333 28.92 -38.13 63.24
N GLU A 334 28.05 -39.12 63.46
CA GLU A 334 27.03 -39.53 62.48
C GLU A 334 26.03 -38.41 62.21
N ILE A 335 25.46 -37.80 63.26
CA ILE A 335 24.55 -36.65 63.16
C ILE A 335 25.21 -35.50 62.39
N LYS A 336 26.48 -35.20 62.71
CA LYS A 336 27.22 -34.13 62.01
C LYS A 336 27.41 -34.44 60.52
N TRP A 337 27.71 -35.70 60.17
CA TRP A 337 27.87 -36.12 58.79
C TRP A 337 26.53 -36.07 58.02
N GLU A 338 25.44 -36.51 58.64
CA GLU A 338 24.10 -36.43 58.04
C GLU A 338 23.63 -34.99 57.89
N ALA A 339 23.90 -34.12 58.85
CA ALA A 339 23.61 -32.70 58.71
C ALA A 339 24.37 -32.06 57.53
N MET A 340 25.65 -32.42 57.32
CA MET A 340 26.41 -31.98 56.14
C MET A 340 25.78 -32.49 54.84
N ARG A 341 25.38 -33.77 54.80
CA ARG A 341 24.68 -34.34 53.64
C ARG A 341 23.34 -33.63 53.38
N GLY A 342 22.60 -33.29 54.44
CA GLY A 342 21.37 -32.52 54.35
C GLY A 342 21.59 -31.14 53.73
N GLY A 343 22.65 -30.44 54.14
CA GLY A 343 23.06 -29.18 53.50
C GLY A 343 23.33 -29.33 52.00
N GLN A 344 24.03 -30.38 51.59
CA GLN A 344 24.28 -30.65 50.16
C GLN A 344 22.99 -30.93 49.38
N LEU A 345 22.02 -31.63 49.96
CA LEU A 345 20.73 -31.88 49.32
C LEU A 345 19.93 -30.57 49.17
N VAL A 346 19.94 -29.70 50.18
CA VAL A 346 19.32 -28.37 50.11
C VAL A 346 19.93 -27.55 48.98
N ASP A 347 21.27 -27.48 48.91
CA ASP A 347 21.99 -26.77 47.85
C ASP A 347 21.64 -27.32 46.45
N GLN A 348 21.47 -28.63 46.33
CA GLN A 348 21.06 -29.27 45.07
C GLN A 348 19.62 -28.92 44.67
N VAL A 349 18.67 -28.96 45.62
CA VAL A 349 17.27 -28.58 45.37
C VAL A 349 17.18 -27.10 44.98
N GLU A 350 17.87 -26.22 45.69
CA GLU A 350 17.91 -24.79 45.36
C GLU A 350 18.55 -24.54 43.99
N SER A 351 19.62 -25.27 43.65
CA SER A 351 20.26 -25.21 42.33
C SER A 351 19.28 -25.61 41.22
N ILE A 352 18.54 -26.71 41.37
CA ILE A 352 17.54 -27.15 40.37
C ILE A 352 16.43 -26.10 40.23
N ARG A 353 15.87 -25.61 41.34
CA ARG A 353 14.81 -24.58 41.31
C ARG A 353 15.28 -23.30 40.66
N LYS A 354 16.53 -22.89 40.91
CA LYS A 354 17.15 -21.74 40.24
C LYS A 354 17.27 -21.99 38.73
N THR A 355 17.70 -23.16 38.31
CA THR A 355 17.75 -23.55 36.88
C THR A 355 16.35 -23.53 36.25
N MET A 356 15.32 -24.06 36.93
CA MET A 356 13.93 -24.01 36.45
C MET A 356 13.44 -22.58 36.26
N TRP A 357 13.67 -21.71 37.24
CA TRP A 357 13.33 -20.30 37.15
C TRP A 357 14.02 -19.61 35.97
N ARG A 358 15.31 -19.89 35.76
CA ARG A 358 16.08 -19.38 34.61
C ARG A 358 15.56 -19.88 33.26
N LYS A 359 15.21 -21.16 33.15
CA LYS A 359 14.59 -21.72 31.94
C LYS A 359 13.28 -21.01 31.59
N LYS A 360 12.43 -20.77 32.60
CA LYS A 360 11.17 -20.01 32.43
C LYS A 360 11.44 -18.58 31.96
N GLU A 361 12.35 -17.87 32.62
CA GLU A 361 12.74 -16.51 32.25
C GLU A 361 13.26 -16.42 30.81
N ILE A 362 14.08 -17.38 30.38
CA ILE A 362 14.58 -17.46 29.00
C ILE A 362 13.42 -17.66 28.01
N ALA A 363 12.49 -18.58 28.28
CA ALA A 363 11.35 -18.84 27.39
C ALA A 363 10.43 -17.60 27.28
N GLU A 364 10.12 -16.95 28.40
CA GLU A 364 9.33 -15.71 28.43
C GLU A 364 10.02 -14.60 27.62
N HIS A 365 11.34 -14.44 27.78
CA HIS A 365 12.10 -13.45 27.02
C HIS A 365 12.16 -13.76 25.52
N VAL A 366 12.24 -15.03 25.12
CA VAL A 366 12.18 -15.43 23.70
C VAL A 366 10.84 -15.03 23.10
N VAL A 367 9.72 -15.30 23.79
CA VAL A 367 8.39 -14.89 23.35
C VAL A 367 8.27 -13.37 23.26
N GLU A 368 8.73 -12.64 24.26
CA GLU A 368 8.77 -11.17 24.24
C GLU A 368 9.59 -10.66 23.05
N LYS A 369 10.72 -11.30 22.75
CA LYS A 369 11.60 -10.90 21.66
C LYS A 369 10.98 -11.17 20.29
N LEU A 370 10.29 -12.30 20.12
CA LEU A 370 9.47 -12.59 18.93
C LEU A 370 8.42 -11.48 18.75
N GLN A 371 7.65 -11.18 19.79
CA GLN A 371 6.56 -10.19 19.69
C GLN A 371 7.04 -8.76 19.44
N SER A 372 8.18 -8.36 20.01
CA SER A 372 8.71 -6.99 19.90
C SER A 372 9.49 -6.75 18.62
N THR A 373 10.12 -7.77 18.03
CA THR A 373 10.98 -7.62 16.84
C THR A 373 10.27 -7.88 15.52
N ILE A 374 9.16 -8.62 15.51
CA ILE A 374 8.55 -9.11 14.26
C ILE A 374 8.23 -8.02 13.23
N SER A 375 7.76 -6.85 13.67
CA SER A 375 7.44 -5.71 12.79
C SER A 375 8.68 -5.02 12.18
N HIS A 376 9.89 -5.35 12.63
CA HIS A 376 11.13 -4.88 12.02
C HIS A 376 11.53 -5.74 10.83
N TYR A 377 11.06 -6.99 10.78
CA TYR A 377 11.46 -7.98 9.79
C TYR A 377 10.34 -8.35 8.82
N PHE A 378 9.09 -8.11 9.21
CA PHE A 378 7.91 -8.36 8.40
C PHE A 378 7.04 -7.10 8.31
N CYS A 379 6.51 -6.84 7.12
CA CYS A 379 5.63 -5.71 6.86
C CYS A 379 4.60 -6.12 5.81
N ASP A 380 3.41 -5.54 5.85
CA ASP A 380 2.50 -5.59 4.72
C ASP A 380 2.73 -4.38 3.83
N LEU A 381 2.82 -4.62 2.54
CA LEU A 381 2.96 -3.57 1.54
C LEU A 381 1.82 -3.67 0.54
N TYR A 382 1.33 -2.52 0.11
CA TYR A 382 0.33 -2.46 -0.96
C TYR A 382 0.87 -3.14 -2.21
N ASP A 383 0.10 -4.07 -2.76
CA ASP A 383 0.46 -4.82 -3.95
C ASP A 383 -0.62 -4.69 -5.04
N PRO A 384 -0.41 -3.82 -6.04
CA PRO A 384 -1.36 -3.62 -7.12
C PRO A 384 -1.54 -4.87 -8.00
N ALA A 385 -0.60 -5.84 -7.97
CA ALA A 385 -0.69 -7.05 -8.79
C ALA A 385 -1.74 -8.05 -8.28
N HIS A 386 -2.17 -7.93 -7.02
CA HIS A 386 -3.18 -8.80 -6.41
C HIS A 386 -4.57 -8.15 -6.31
N ALA A 387 -4.73 -6.92 -6.83
CA ALA A 387 -6.05 -6.40 -7.14
C ALA A 387 -6.67 -7.27 -8.25
N SER A 388 -7.76 -7.99 -7.96
CA SER A 388 -8.27 -9.14 -8.72
C SER A 388 -8.21 -9.04 -10.24
N GLU A 389 -7.76 -10.12 -10.91
CA GLU A 389 -7.93 -10.33 -12.36
C GLU A 389 -9.42 -10.35 -12.77
N SER A 390 -10.33 -10.77 -11.88
CA SER A 390 -11.78 -10.77 -12.12
C SER A 390 -12.43 -9.39 -11.98
N SER A 391 -11.73 -8.39 -11.40
CA SER A 391 -12.23 -7.02 -11.24
C SER A 391 -11.72 -6.05 -12.30
N VAL A 392 -11.10 -6.54 -13.38
CA VAL A 392 -10.73 -5.68 -14.52
C VAL A 392 -11.95 -4.88 -15.04
N PHE A 393 -13.16 -5.41 -14.87
CA PHE A 393 -14.42 -4.75 -15.24
C PHE A 393 -15.22 -4.18 -14.06
N THR A 394 -14.89 -4.54 -12.81
CA THR A 394 -15.53 -3.94 -11.63
C THR A 394 -14.56 -2.95 -11.02
N TYR A 395 -14.82 -1.67 -11.26
CA TYR A 395 -14.05 -0.45 -10.93
C TYR A 395 -13.74 -0.23 -9.43
N ASP A 396 -13.81 -1.29 -8.63
CA ASP A 396 -13.77 -1.36 -7.18
C ASP A 396 -12.97 -2.59 -6.70
N ALA A 397 -11.65 -2.56 -6.89
CA ALA A 397 -10.79 -3.54 -6.25
C ALA A 397 -10.38 -3.02 -4.87
N LYS A 398 -10.75 -3.74 -3.81
CA LYS A 398 -10.17 -3.56 -2.47
C LYS A 398 -8.64 -3.52 -2.58
N ALA A 399 -8.01 -2.66 -1.78
CA ALA A 399 -6.56 -2.58 -1.74
C ALA A 399 -5.97 -3.94 -1.34
N ALA A 400 -5.19 -4.53 -2.22
CA ALA A 400 -4.49 -5.78 -1.94
C ALA A 400 -3.14 -5.47 -1.29
N PHE A 401 -2.76 -6.30 -0.32
CA PHE A 401 -1.52 -6.20 0.41
C PHE A 401 -0.81 -7.54 0.38
N SER A 402 0.51 -7.48 0.23
CA SER A 402 1.37 -8.66 0.32
C SER A 402 2.35 -8.51 1.48
N LEU A 403 2.54 -9.61 2.18
CA LEU A 403 3.52 -9.75 3.23
C LEU A 403 4.91 -9.77 2.59
N VAL A 404 5.79 -8.96 3.14
CA VAL A 404 7.18 -8.91 2.76
C VAL A 404 8.07 -9.25 3.96
N TYR A 405 9.27 -9.74 3.66
CA TYR A 405 10.27 -10.08 4.66
C TYR A 405 11.61 -9.40 4.39
N LYS A 406 12.28 -8.97 5.45
CA LYS A 406 13.59 -8.34 5.41
C LYS A 406 14.66 -9.34 5.85
N SER A 407 15.28 -10.03 4.89
CA SER A 407 16.32 -11.03 5.19
C SER A 407 17.63 -10.41 5.66
N ARG A 408 18.38 -11.18 6.46
CA ARG A 408 19.74 -10.83 6.93
C ARG A 408 20.78 -10.81 5.80
N ASN A 409 20.68 -11.77 4.87
CA ASN A 409 21.74 -12.08 3.90
C ASN A 409 21.62 -11.28 2.59
N GLN A 410 20.49 -10.61 2.37
CA GLN A 410 20.31 -9.71 1.25
C GLN A 410 20.45 -8.26 1.73
N ASN A 411 20.58 -7.32 0.80
CA ASN A 411 20.70 -5.89 1.11
C ASN A 411 19.76 -5.54 2.27
N PRO A 412 20.25 -5.08 3.44
CA PRO A 412 19.44 -4.83 4.63
C PRO A 412 18.44 -3.67 4.46
N LEU A 413 18.24 -3.20 3.24
CA LEU A 413 17.20 -2.25 2.84
C LEU A 413 16.21 -2.86 1.83
N ALA A 414 16.43 -4.09 1.35
CA ALA A 414 15.59 -4.76 0.38
C ALA A 414 14.62 -5.72 1.06
N TRP A 415 13.32 -5.44 0.90
CA TRP A 415 12.25 -6.37 1.26
C TRP A 415 12.04 -7.38 0.15
N GLN A 416 11.83 -8.63 0.54
CA GLN A 416 11.45 -9.71 -0.36
C GLN A 416 9.96 -9.97 -0.22
N LYS A 417 9.26 -9.99 -1.36
CA LYS A 417 7.86 -10.39 -1.37
C LYS A 417 7.74 -11.88 -1.06
N ILE A 418 6.86 -12.21 -0.13
CA ILE A 418 6.45 -13.59 0.13
C ILE A 418 5.31 -13.92 -0.83
N HIS A 419 5.52 -14.93 -1.66
CA HIS A 419 4.59 -15.29 -2.74
C HIS A 419 4.27 -16.79 -2.77
N SER A 420 4.86 -17.58 -1.86
CA SER A 420 4.65 -19.02 -1.78
C SER A 420 4.83 -19.52 -0.34
N PRO A 421 4.29 -20.70 -0.01
CA PRO A 421 4.54 -21.37 1.26
C PRO A 421 6.03 -21.50 1.57
N VAL A 422 6.82 -21.91 0.57
CA VAL A 422 8.26 -22.11 0.70
C VAL A 422 8.97 -20.81 1.05
N SER A 423 8.62 -19.70 0.40
CA SER A 423 9.21 -18.38 0.71
C SER A 423 8.83 -17.89 2.11
N LEU A 424 7.61 -18.19 2.59
CA LEU A 424 7.17 -17.84 3.94
C LEU A 424 7.95 -18.62 4.98
N LEU A 425 8.05 -19.94 4.82
CA LEU A 425 8.80 -20.79 5.75
C LEU A 425 10.28 -20.37 5.79
N ALA A 426 10.92 -20.16 4.65
CA ALA A 426 12.30 -19.68 4.59
C ALA A 426 12.50 -18.35 5.34
N ALA A 427 11.56 -17.41 5.19
CA ALA A 427 11.57 -16.14 5.93
C ALA A 427 11.41 -16.36 7.44
N LEU A 428 10.54 -17.27 7.86
CA LEU A 428 10.36 -17.62 9.27
C LEU A 428 11.59 -18.30 9.88
N HIS A 429 12.27 -19.19 9.14
CA HIS A 429 13.52 -19.79 9.60
C HIS A 429 14.62 -18.74 9.80
N ASP A 430 14.83 -17.86 8.82
CA ASP A 430 15.82 -16.76 8.93
C ASP A 430 15.46 -15.84 10.11
N TYR A 431 14.18 -15.54 10.30
CA TYR A 431 13.73 -14.73 11.43
C TYR A 431 13.97 -15.38 12.79
N LEU A 432 13.65 -16.67 12.96
CA LEU A 432 13.91 -17.39 14.20
C LEU A 432 15.40 -17.41 14.54
N GLN A 433 16.28 -17.61 13.55
CA GLN A 433 17.73 -17.54 13.76
C GLN A 433 18.19 -16.16 14.25
N ILE A 434 17.61 -15.08 13.73
CA ILE A 434 17.90 -13.72 14.19
C ILE A 434 17.47 -13.52 15.65
N VAL A 435 16.30 -14.05 16.03
CA VAL A 435 15.81 -13.95 17.41
C VAL A 435 16.68 -14.79 18.35
N GLU A 436 17.15 -15.96 17.91
CA GLU A 436 18.11 -16.79 18.65
C GLU A 436 19.37 -15.98 19.00
N GLU A 437 19.95 -15.29 18.01
CA GLU A 437 21.13 -14.44 18.23
C GLU A 437 20.87 -13.29 19.22
N PHE A 438 19.70 -12.68 19.16
CA PHE A 438 19.34 -11.63 20.13
C PHE A 438 19.17 -12.15 21.56
N THR A 439 18.78 -13.42 21.70
CA THR A 439 18.55 -14.06 23.00
C THR A 439 19.81 -14.73 23.56
N GLY A 440 20.79 -15.05 22.71
CA GLY A 440 22.07 -15.66 23.09
C GLY A 440 22.79 -14.97 24.27
N PRO A 441 22.89 -13.63 24.34
CA PRO A 441 23.52 -12.93 25.47
C PRO A 441 22.87 -13.18 26.85
N LEU A 442 21.65 -13.72 26.91
CA LEU A 442 21.00 -14.07 28.18
C LEU A 442 21.54 -15.35 28.81
N VAL A 443 22.20 -16.19 28.02
CA VAL A 443 22.73 -17.48 28.44
C VAL A 443 23.98 -17.27 29.30
N ARG A 444 23.94 -17.76 30.54
CA ARG A 444 25.03 -17.66 31.52
C ARG A 444 25.76 -18.98 31.74
N THR A 445 25.08 -20.09 31.44
CA THR A 445 25.61 -21.44 31.67
C THR A 445 25.45 -22.28 30.40
N MET A 446 26.25 -23.35 30.30
CA MET A 446 26.13 -24.30 29.19
C MET A 446 24.74 -24.98 29.15
N GLU A 447 24.11 -25.21 30.29
CA GLU A 447 22.76 -25.78 30.37
C GLU A 447 21.69 -24.81 29.85
N GLU A 448 21.78 -23.53 30.20
CA GLU A 448 20.90 -22.49 29.66
C GLU A 448 21.04 -22.40 28.12
N GLY A 449 22.25 -22.56 27.58
CA GLY A 449 22.50 -22.56 26.14
C GLY A 449 21.90 -23.77 25.43
N LYS A 450 22.01 -24.97 26.02
CA LYS A 450 21.36 -26.18 25.49
C LYS A 450 19.84 -26.07 25.53
N PHE A 451 19.29 -25.48 26.59
CA PHE A 451 17.85 -25.22 26.69
C PHE A 451 17.39 -24.26 25.59
N LEU A 452 18.09 -23.14 25.41
CA LEU A 452 17.79 -22.17 24.35
C LEU A 452 17.84 -22.82 22.96
N GLN A 453 18.90 -23.56 22.66
CA GLN A 453 19.04 -24.27 21.38
C GLN A 453 17.91 -25.28 21.16
N SER A 454 17.52 -26.02 22.20
CA SER A 454 16.42 -27.00 22.12
C SER A 454 15.07 -26.31 21.89
N LEU A 455 14.88 -25.14 22.50
CA LEU A 455 13.68 -24.30 22.30
C LEU A 455 13.59 -23.79 20.84
N PHE A 456 14.69 -23.31 20.26
CA PHE A 456 14.71 -22.90 18.84
C PHE A 456 14.56 -24.09 17.89
N THR A 457 15.14 -25.24 18.22
CA THR A 457 14.94 -26.49 17.47
C THR A 457 13.46 -26.87 17.42
N LEU A 458 12.78 -26.83 18.58
CA LEU A 458 11.33 -27.04 18.66
C LEU A 458 10.55 -26.05 17.77
N MET A 459 10.88 -24.76 17.81
CA MET A 459 10.18 -23.76 17.01
C MET A 459 10.37 -23.98 15.51
N HIS A 460 11.56 -24.39 15.07
CA HIS A 460 11.83 -24.77 13.68
C HIS A 460 11.05 -26.02 13.27
N GLU A 461 11.05 -27.07 14.11
CA GLU A 461 10.25 -28.27 13.86
C GLU A 461 8.74 -27.97 13.79
N GLU A 462 8.25 -27.04 14.61
CA GLU A 462 6.84 -26.64 14.64
C GLU A 462 6.40 -25.95 13.35
N ILE A 463 7.20 -25.01 12.81
CA ILE A 463 6.87 -24.32 11.56
C ILE A 463 7.01 -25.24 10.33
N GLU A 464 7.79 -26.32 10.42
CA GLU A 464 7.96 -27.31 9.36
C GLU A 464 6.82 -28.34 9.30
N LYS A 465 5.97 -28.43 10.33
CA LYS A 465 4.81 -29.32 10.31
C LYS A 465 3.89 -28.99 9.13
N THR A 466 3.40 -30.02 8.44
CA THR A 466 2.46 -29.85 7.32
C THR A 466 1.19 -29.10 7.72
N ALA A 467 0.73 -29.31 8.96
CA ALA A 467 -0.45 -28.63 9.51
C ALA A 467 -0.21 -27.16 9.88
N PHE A 468 1.04 -26.68 9.96
CA PHE A 468 1.34 -25.32 10.44
C PHE A 468 0.65 -24.25 9.62
N LEU A 469 0.72 -24.33 8.28
CA LEU A 469 0.13 -23.34 7.40
C LEU A 469 -1.41 -23.39 7.39
N ASP A 470 -1.99 -24.59 7.49
CA ASP A 470 -3.44 -24.75 7.58
C ASP A 470 -3.98 -24.15 8.89
N ASN A 471 -3.29 -24.42 9.99
CA ASN A 471 -3.58 -23.83 11.30
C ASN A 471 -3.42 -22.30 11.28
N ALA A 472 -2.33 -21.80 10.69
CA ALA A 472 -2.10 -20.37 10.54
C ALA A 472 -3.21 -19.69 9.74
N ARG A 473 -3.67 -20.30 8.65
CA ARG A 473 -4.81 -19.79 7.85
C ARG A 473 -6.11 -19.80 8.65
N SER A 474 -6.39 -20.87 9.37
CA SER A 474 -7.59 -21.00 10.23
C SER A 474 -7.58 -19.94 11.35
N ASN A 475 -6.45 -19.77 12.03
CA ASN A 475 -6.25 -18.75 13.07
C ASN A 475 -6.53 -17.34 12.53
N LEU A 476 -6.00 -17.01 11.34
CA LEU A 476 -6.27 -15.73 10.69
C LEU A 476 -7.75 -15.53 10.38
N GLN A 477 -8.39 -16.50 9.73
CA GLN A 477 -9.81 -16.39 9.38
C GLN A 477 -10.69 -16.22 10.62
N THR A 478 -10.44 -17.04 11.65
CA THR A 478 -11.18 -16.99 12.92
C THR A 478 -11.00 -15.64 13.60
N TYR A 479 -9.76 -15.23 13.85
CA TYR A 479 -9.45 -13.98 14.55
C TYR A 479 -10.06 -12.76 13.86
N PHE A 480 -9.86 -12.59 12.55
CA PHE A 480 -10.34 -11.41 11.84
C PHE A 480 -11.87 -11.40 11.70
N SER A 481 -12.51 -12.57 11.58
CA SER A 481 -13.98 -12.66 11.56
C SER A 481 -14.63 -12.34 12.91
N GLU A 482 -14.10 -12.89 14.01
CA GLU A 482 -14.62 -12.67 15.37
C GLU A 482 -14.47 -11.20 15.79
N ASN A 483 -13.37 -10.56 15.40
CA ASN A 483 -13.11 -9.15 15.68
C ASN A 483 -13.76 -8.20 14.67
N LYS A 484 -14.55 -8.71 13.70
CA LYS A 484 -15.26 -7.94 12.68
C LYS A 484 -14.36 -6.98 11.89
N ILE A 485 -13.11 -7.38 11.66
CA ILE A 485 -12.17 -6.59 10.88
C ILE A 485 -12.41 -6.94 9.41
N PRO A 486 -12.72 -5.96 8.53
CA PRO A 486 -13.19 -6.22 7.17
C PRO A 486 -12.05 -6.62 6.22
N ILE A 487 -11.41 -7.76 6.46
CA ILE A 487 -10.30 -8.28 5.66
C ILE A 487 -10.69 -9.59 4.98
N GLU A 488 -10.33 -9.68 3.71
CA GLU A 488 -10.48 -10.89 2.91
C GLU A 488 -9.11 -11.47 2.59
N PHE A 489 -8.78 -12.61 3.20
CA PHE A 489 -7.53 -13.31 2.92
C PHE A 489 -7.66 -14.12 1.62
N GLU A 490 -6.79 -13.84 0.66
CA GLU A 490 -6.60 -14.71 -0.50
C GLU A 490 -5.77 -15.94 -0.09
N ASN A 491 -4.72 -15.69 0.69
CA ASN A 491 -3.86 -16.67 1.32
C ASN A 491 -3.19 -16.05 2.57
N ILE A 492 -2.19 -16.71 3.15
CA ILE A 492 -1.54 -16.28 4.41
C ILE A 492 -0.71 -15.00 4.21
N TRP A 493 -0.10 -14.82 3.04
CA TRP A 493 0.76 -13.68 2.73
C TRP A 493 0.04 -12.57 1.95
N THR A 494 -1.14 -12.82 1.37
CA THR A 494 -1.89 -11.82 0.61
C THR A 494 -3.31 -11.67 1.15
N TYR A 495 -3.72 -10.43 1.38
CA TYR A 495 -5.08 -10.09 1.79
C TYR A 495 -5.57 -8.82 1.09
N ARG A 496 -6.88 -8.64 1.10
CA ARG A 496 -7.56 -7.43 0.66
C ARG A 496 -8.09 -6.70 1.86
N SER A 497 -7.69 -5.45 1.98
CA SER A 497 -8.10 -4.60 3.08
C SER A 497 -9.47 -3.96 2.83
N GLY A 498 -10.26 -3.85 3.89
CA GLY A 498 -11.42 -2.97 4.00
C GLY A 498 -11.08 -1.60 4.61
N GLY A 499 -9.79 -1.21 4.59
CA GLY A 499 -9.31 0.08 5.03
C GLY A 499 -10.14 1.21 4.42
N SER A 500 -10.45 2.21 5.24
CA SER A 500 -11.31 3.33 4.82
C SER A 500 -10.48 4.47 4.25
N LEU A 501 -11.10 5.23 3.34
CA LEU A 501 -10.55 6.50 2.89
C LEU A 501 -10.19 7.44 4.07
N ASP A 502 -11.03 7.46 5.11
CA ASP A 502 -10.82 8.30 6.30
C ASP A 502 -9.53 7.91 7.03
N ALA A 503 -9.22 6.62 7.14
CA ALA A 503 -7.96 6.15 7.70
C ALA A 503 -6.77 6.60 6.85
N PHE A 504 -6.91 6.51 5.53
CA PHE A 504 -5.86 6.89 4.58
C PHE A 504 -5.57 8.39 4.60
N LEU A 505 -6.59 9.24 4.56
CA LEU A 505 -6.44 10.71 4.56
C LEU A 505 -5.76 11.22 5.83
N GLN A 506 -6.11 10.65 6.98
CA GLN A 506 -5.49 11.02 8.26
C GLN A 506 -3.99 10.68 8.32
N SER A 507 -3.48 9.85 7.41
CA SER A 507 -2.04 9.59 7.25
C SER A 507 -1.28 10.72 6.55
N PHE A 508 -1.98 11.64 5.86
CA PHE A 508 -1.39 12.77 5.13
C PHE A 508 -1.78 14.14 5.68
N LEU A 509 -2.90 14.23 6.38
CA LEU A 509 -3.40 15.46 6.95
C LEU A 509 -2.89 15.66 8.38
N PRO A 510 -2.50 16.89 8.79
CA PRO A 510 -2.21 17.20 10.18
C PRO A 510 -3.40 16.83 11.08
N LYS A 511 -3.15 16.39 12.32
CA LYS A 511 -4.20 16.09 13.31
C LYS A 511 -5.18 17.24 13.57
N THR A 512 -4.76 18.48 13.26
CA THR A 512 -5.57 19.69 13.39
C THR A 512 -6.59 19.86 12.26
N VAL A 513 -6.38 19.21 11.11
CA VAL A 513 -7.29 19.31 9.96
C VAL A 513 -8.44 18.33 10.19
N ARG A 514 -9.61 18.89 10.45
CA ARG A 514 -10.85 18.10 10.53
C ARG A 514 -11.30 17.76 9.12
N ILE A 515 -11.39 16.47 8.83
CA ILE A 515 -12.07 16.00 7.61
C ILE A 515 -13.57 16.26 7.80
N GLU A 516 -14.10 17.25 7.11
CA GLU A 516 -15.54 17.39 6.96
C GLU A 516 -16.04 16.25 6.10
N LYS A 517 -17.02 15.51 6.62
CA LYS A 517 -17.67 14.40 5.94
C LYS A 517 -19.15 14.68 5.89
N GLU A 518 -19.65 14.85 4.68
CA GLU A 518 -21.07 14.85 4.41
C GLU A 518 -21.43 13.49 3.81
N THR A 519 -22.64 12.99 4.09
CA THR A 519 -23.19 11.80 3.46
C THR A 519 -24.47 12.20 2.76
N ILE A 520 -24.44 12.10 1.44
CA ILE A 520 -25.57 12.45 0.59
C ILE A 520 -26.25 11.15 0.18
N ASP A 521 -27.51 10.97 0.57
CA ASP A 521 -28.36 9.88 0.07
C ASP A 521 -28.90 10.29 -1.30
N MET A 522 -28.34 9.73 -2.37
CA MET A 522 -28.73 10.07 -3.73
C MET A 522 -29.66 9.02 -4.29
N ARG A 523 -30.81 9.47 -4.79
CA ARG A 523 -31.74 8.62 -5.54
C ARG A 523 -31.60 8.85 -7.05
N ARG A 524 -31.15 10.04 -7.44
CA ARG A 524 -30.99 10.49 -8.83
C ARG A 524 -29.73 11.32 -9.01
N ALA A 525 -29.19 11.39 -10.23
CA ALA A 525 -28.03 12.26 -10.51
C ALA A 525 -28.36 13.75 -10.30
N GLU A 526 -29.64 14.13 -10.42
CA GLU A 526 -30.16 15.47 -10.10
C GLU A 526 -29.91 15.86 -8.65
N ASP A 527 -30.00 14.92 -7.71
CA ASP A 527 -29.75 15.16 -6.29
C ASP A 527 -28.28 15.54 -6.06
N LEU A 528 -27.36 14.87 -6.77
CA LEU A 528 -25.93 15.19 -6.74
C LEU A 528 -25.67 16.57 -7.33
N LEU A 529 -26.23 16.87 -8.51
CA LEU A 529 -26.06 18.17 -9.14
C LEU A 529 -26.59 19.29 -8.24
N PHE A 530 -27.78 19.12 -7.67
CA PHE A 530 -28.37 20.06 -6.73
C PHE A 530 -27.45 20.30 -5.54
N HIS A 531 -26.97 19.21 -4.92
CA HIS A 531 -26.08 19.28 -3.78
C HIS A 531 -24.77 20.03 -4.11
N LEU A 532 -24.13 19.69 -5.23
CA LEU A 532 -22.90 20.35 -5.68
C LEU A 532 -23.12 21.85 -5.91
N LEU A 533 -24.23 22.24 -6.55
CA LEU A 533 -24.56 23.66 -6.79
C LEU A 533 -24.81 24.42 -5.49
N GLU A 534 -25.63 23.88 -4.59
CA GLU A 534 -25.91 24.51 -3.29
C GLU A 534 -24.64 24.69 -2.45
N ARG A 535 -23.74 23.70 -2.44
CA ARG A 535 -22.46 23.82 -1.75
C ARG A 535 -21.59 24.94 -2.32
N MET A 536 -21.60 25.13 -3.63
CA MET A 536 -20.82 26.18 -4.29
C MET A 536 -21.36 27.59 -4.06
N LYS A 537 -22.66 27.77 -3.78
CA LYS A 537 -23.26 29.10 -3.55
C LYS A 537 -22.66 29.86 -2.36
N GLY A 538 -22.08 29.16 -1.38
CA GLY A 538 -21.42 29.73 -0.20
C GLY A 538 -19.90 29.53 -0.14
N ALA A 539 -19.29 28.96 -1.19
CA ALA A 539 -17.87 28.65 -1.22
C ALA A 539 -17.01 29.93 -1.29
N SER A 540 -15.87 29.95 -0.60
CA SER A 540 -14.89 31.02 -0.76
C SER A 540 -14.09 30.84 -2.06
N VAL A 541 -13.38 31.87 -2.53
CA VAL A 541 -12.49 31.80 -3.70
C VAL A 541 -11.41 30.71 -3.55
N GLU A 542 -11.02 30.39 -2.32
CA GLU A 542 -10.07 29.31 -2.02
C GLU A 542 -10.75 27.95 -2.17
N THR A 543 -11.98 27.80 -1.67
CA THR A 543 -12.83 26.60 -1.85
C THR A 543 -13.20 26.37 -3.32
N GLU A 544 -13.33 27.43 -4.13
CA GLU A 544 -13.56 27.35 -5.58
C GLU A 544 -12.40 26.70 -6.36
N ARG A 545 -11.21 26.63 -5.77
CA ARG A 545 -10.00 26.09 -6.41
C ARG A 545 -9.57 24.74 -5.83
N ALA A 546 -10.01 24.41 -4.62
CA ALA A 546 -9.62 23.18 -3.97
C ALA A 546 -10.30 21.96 -4.64
N PRO A 547 -9.52 20.94 -5.07
CA PRO A 547 -10.11 19.68 -5.50
C PRO A 547 -10.83 19.04 -4.30
N CYS A 548 -12.08 18.67 -4.49
CA CYS A 548 -12.82 17.95 -3.46
C CYS A 548 -12.81 16.46 -3.81
N LEU A 549 -12.47 15.62 -2.83
CA LEU A 549 -12.49 14.17 -3.03
C LEU A 549 -13.89 13.66 -2.71
N PHE A 550 -14.47 12.94 -3.66
CA PHE A 550 -15.77 12.30 -3.55
C PHE A 550 -15.58 10.79 -3.57
N THR A 551 -16.24 10.08 -2.66
CA THR A 551 -16.29 8.61 -2.74
C THR A 551 -17.70 8.09 -2.77
N ALA A 552 -18.01 7.26 -3.75
CA ALA A 552 -19.12 6.32 -3.68
C ALA A 552 -18.66 5.04 -2.98
N LYS A 553 -19.58 4.14 -2.61
CA LYS A 553 -19.26 2.83 -2.00
C LYS A 553 -18.19 2.05 -2.76
N GLN A 554 -18.08 2.27 -4.06
CA GLN A 554 -17.28 1.48 -4.99
C GLN A 554 -16.24 2.30 -5.78
N HIS A 555 -16.16 3.62 -5.59
CA HIS A 555 -15.27 4.45 -6.41
C HIS A 555 -14.93 5.77 -5.74
N ALA A 556 -13.80 6.36 -6.12
CA ALA A 556 -13.43 7.72 -5.73
C ALA A 556 -13.17 8.58 -6.96
N PHE A 557 -13.60 9.83 -6.94
CA PHE A 557 -13.36 10.79 -8.02
C PHE A 557 -13.07 12.17 -7.45
N ILE A 558 -12.47 13.03 -8.27
CA ILE A 558 -12.07 14.38 -7.85
C ILE A 558 -13.01 15.39 -8.49
N PHE A 559 -13.86 16.00 -7.66
CA PHE A 559 -14.71 17.12 -8.08
C PHE A 559 -13.86 18.36 -8.35
N GLN A 560 -14.12 18.96 -9.51
CA GLN A 560 -13.42 20.12 -10.06
C GLN A 560 -14.42 21.27 -10.26
N PRO A 561 -14.70 22.06 -9.21
CA PRO A 561 -15.68 23.14 -9.28
C PRO A 561 -15.35 24.23 -10.32
N HIS A 562 -14.09 24.33 -10.72
CA HIS A 562 -13.58 25.30 -11.69
C HIS A 562 -13.80 24.88 -13.16
N HIS A 563 -14.32 23.67 -13.43
CA HIS A 563 -14.58 23.26 -14.80
C HIS A 563 -15.58 24.22 -15.46
N SER A 564 -15.22 24.78 -16.62
CA SER A 564 -15.92 25.93 -17.21
C SER A 564 -17.43 25.75 -17.37
N SER A 565 -17.88 24.55 -17.77
CA SER A 565 -19.31 24.21 -17.91
C SER A 565 -20.04 24.20 -16.57
N PHE A 566 -19.48 23.55 -15.54
CA PHE A 566 -20.03 23.55 -14.19
C PHE A 566 -20.00 24.94 -13.56
N ARG A 567 -18.88 25.65 -13.73
CA ARG A 567 -18.66 27.02 -13.26
C ARG A 567 -19.69 28.00 -13.78
N ALA A 568 -19.96 27.97 -15.08
CA ALA A 568 -20.96 28.84 -15.69
C ALA A 568 -22.37 28.64 -15.10
N LEU A 569 -22.67 27.44 -14.57
CA LEU A 569 -23.96 27.14 -13.96
C LEU A 569 -24.06 27.69 -12.54
N TRP A 570 -23.03 27.50 -11.70
CA TRP A 570 -23.08 27.94 -10.30
C TRP A 570 -22.76 29.44 -10.11
N GLU A 571 -21.94 30.05 -10.98
CA GLU A 571 -21.63 31.49 -10.91
C GLU A 571 -22.83 32.39 -11.20
N LYS A 572 -23.83 31.87 -11.92
CA LYS A 572 -25.14 32.52 -12.04
C LYS A 572 -25.82 32.47 -10.67
N ARG A 573 -25.43 33.35 -9.74
CA ARG A 573 -25.97 33.41 -8.36
C ARG A 573 -27.49 33.65 -8.36
N SER A 574 -28.23 32.57 -8.57
CA SER A 574 -29.68 32.48 -8.40
C SER A 574 -29.92 31.96 -6.99
N ASP A 575 -30.82 32.60 -6.26
CA ASP A 575 -31.23 32.13 -4.94
C ASP A 575 -31.89 30.73 -5.02
N ASN A 576 -32.35 30.32 -6.22
CA ASN A 576 -33.04 29.05 -6.43
C ASN A 576 -32.24 28.09 -7.34
N THR A 577 -31.66 27.01 -6.77
CA THR A 577 -30.93 25.97 -7.53
C THR A 577 -31.85 25.15 -8.43
N TYR A 578 -33.09 24.89 -8.02
CA TYR A 578 -34.04 24.16 -8.87
C TYR A 578 -34.32 24.92 -10.18
N ALA A 579 -34.36 26.26 -10.13
CA ALA A 579 -34.49 27.08 -11.32
C ALA A 579 -33.28 26.92 -12.26
N GLN A 580 -32.05 26.87 -11.72
CA GLN A 580 -30.83 26.66 -12.52
C GLN A 580 -30.80 25.26 -13.16
N ILE A 581 -31.17 24.23 -12.40
CA ILE A 581 -31.26 22.86 -12.93
C ILE A 581 -32.32 22.78 -14.02
N LYS A 582 -33.47 23.41 -13.83
CA LYS A 582 -34.53 23.48 -14.84
C LYS A 582 -34.05 24.20 -16.10
N GLU A 583 -33.37 25.34 -15.97
CA GLU A 583 -32.77 26.06 -17.10
C GLU A 583 -31.74 25.17 -17.84
N TYR A 584 -30.91 24.43 -17.10
CA TYR A 584 -29.98 23.46 -17.68
C TYR A 584 -30.70 22.36 -18.47
N LYS A 585 -31.79 21.78 -17.92
CA LYS A 585 -32.62 20.79 -18.63
C LYS A 585 -33.20 21.38 -19.92
N GLU A 586 -33.80 22.56 -19.85
CA GLU A 586 -34.42 23.23 -21.01
C GLU A 586 -33.40 23.49 -22.11
N ARG A 587 -32.24 24.06 -21.76
CA ARG A 587 -31.15 24.33 -22.71
C ARG A 587 -30.60 23.04 -23.33
N SER A 588 -30.46 21.99 -22.53
CA SER A 588 -29.98 20.68 -23.01
C SER A 588 -31.01 20.02 -23.93
N ARG A 589 -32.31 20.17 -23.66
CA ARG A 589 -33.41 19.68 -24.50
C ARG A 589 -33.40 20.34 -25.89
N GLU A 590 -33.20 21.66 -25.95
CA GLU A 590 -33.07 22.41 -27.20
C GLU A 590 -31.88 21.91 -28.04
N LEU A 591 -30.73 21.73 -27.39
CA LEU A 591 -29.52 21.20 -28.04
C LEU A 591 -29.71 19.76 -28.54
N PHE A 592 -30.38 18.90 -27.76
CA PHE A 592 -30.66 17.53 -28.18
C PHE A 592 -31.63 17.47 -29.37
N ALA A 593 -32.63 18.35 -29.40
CA ALA A 593 -33.54 18.48 -30.54
C ALA A 593 -32.79 18.87 -31.83
N MET A 594 -31.74 19.70 -31.71
CA MET A 594 -30.85 20.03 -32.84
C MET A 594 -29.99 18.83 -33.28
N MET A 595 -29.49 18.01 -32.34
CA MET A 595 -28.64 16.84 -32.64
C MET A 595 -29.39 15.66 -33.27
N ARG A 596 -30.70 15.49 -33.00
CA ARG A 596 -31.49 14.44 -33.69
C ARG A 596 -31.55 14.61 -35.21
N GLN A 597 -31.18 15.77 -35.74
CA GLN A 597 -31.14 16.06 -37.17
C GLN A 597 -29.78 15.73 -37.82
N ASP A 598 -28.69 15.64 -37.05
CA ASP A 598 -27.34 15.27 -37.49
C ASP A 598 -26.50 14.83 -36.27
N PHE A 599 -25.88 13.64 -36.31
CA PHE A 599 -25.07 13.09 -35.20
C PHE A 599 -23.60 13.56 -35.22
N SER A 600 -23.11 14.11 -36.35
CA SER A 600 -21.76 14.69 -36.45
C SER A 600 -21.44 15.79 -35.41
N PRO A 601 -22.38 16.64 -34.97
CA PRO A 601 -22.16 17.69 -33.98
C PRO A 601 -21.94 17.19 -32.55
N PHE A 602 -22.25 15.94 -32.19
CA PHE A 602 -22.20 15.51 -30.78
C PHE A 602 -20.81 15.71 -30.16
N PHE A 603 -19.76 15.20 -30.81
CA PHE A 603 -18.38 15.38 -30.35
C PHE A 603 -17.88 16.83 -30.51
N THR A 604 -18.35 17.55 -31.53
CA THR A 604 -18.03 18.98 -31.71
C THR A 604 -18.64 19.85 -30.59
N LEU A 605 -19.85 19.53 -30.14
CA LEU A 605 -20.56 20.22 -29.06
C LEU A 605 -20.04 19.82 -27.67
N LEU A 606 -19.62 18.57 -27.51
CA LEU A 606 -18.84 18.08 -26.37
C LEU A 606 -17.55 18.89 -26.19
N ASN A 607 -16.77 19.03 -27.26
CA ASN A 607 -15.52 19.79 -27.27
C ASN A 607 -15.73 21.30 -27.11
N ALA A 608 -16.92 21.82 -27.49
CA ALA A 608 -17.32 23.20 -27.24
C ALA A 608 -17.85 23.44 -25.80
N GLY A 609 -17.87 22.41 -24.94
CA GLY A 609 -18.33 22.49 -23.55
C GLY A 609 -19.84 22.71 -23.41
N ARG A 610 -20.63 22.34 -24.41
CA ARG A 610 -22.05 22.71 -24.49
C ARG A 610 -23.03 21.66 -23.96
N ILE A 611 -22.66 20.38 -23.81
CA ILE A 611 -23.69 19.33 -23.64
C ILE A 611 -23.48 18.41 -22.42
N PRO A 612 -22.28 17.97 -22.05
CA PRO A 612 -22.07 17.41 -20.71
C PRO A 612 -21.65 18.51 -19.72
N LEU A 613 -22.36 18.62 -18.59
CA LEU A 613 -21.94 19.44 -17.46
C LEU A 613 -20.83 18.70 -16.70
N THR A 614 -19.64 18.74 -17.26
CA THR A 614 -18.45 18.13 -16.67
C THR A 614 -18.13 18.75 -15.32
N PHE A 615 -18.03 17.92 -14.30
CA PHE A 615 -17.83 18.36 -12.92
C PHE A 615 -16.68 17.64 -12.21
N ALA A 616 -16.23 16.49 -12.70
CA ALA A 616 -15.13 15.77 -12.08
C ALA A 616 -14.22 15.11 -13.11
N ASP A 617 -12.95 14.94 -12.73
CA ASP A 617 -12.08 13.97 -13.38
C ASP A 617 -12.28 12.63 -12.68
N THR A 618 -12.37 11.57 -13.47
CA THR A 618 -12.09 10.25 -12.92
C THR A 618 -10.59 10.15 -12.62
N ASN A 619 -10.24 9.25 -11.70
CA ASN A 619 -8.85 8.83 -11.48
C ASN A 619 -8.22 8.12 -12.70
N TRP A 620 -9.04 7.72 -13.68
CA TRP A 620 -8.61 7.14 -14.95
C TRP A 620 -8.18 8.20 -15.97
N PRO A 621 -7.20 7.89 -16.84
CA PRO A 621 -6.80 8.79 -17.90
C PRO A 621 -7.98 9.13 -18.84
N TYR A 622 -8.21 10.43 -19.08
CA TYR A 622 -9.12 10.96 -20.11
C TYR A 622 -10.62 10.73 -19.88
N PHE A 623 -11.00 10.08 -18.79
CA PHE A 623 -12.40 9.94 -18.42
C PHE A 623 -12.79 11.07 -17.47
N LYS A 624 -13.84 11.78 -17.85
CA LYS A 624 -14.46 12.84 -17.05
C LYS A 624 -15.87 12.40 -16.67
N MET A 625 -16.33 12.87 -15.51
CA MET A 625 -17.73 12.73 -15.12
C MET A 625 -18.49 13.99 -15.51
N ALA A 626 -19.67 13.79 -16.08
CA ALA A 626 -20.57 14.87 -16.42
C ALA A 626 -22.02 14.53 -16.09
N PHE A 627 -22.80 15.57 -15.82
CA PHE A 627 -24.25 15.45 -15.92
C PHE A 627 -24.68 15.65 -17.36
N GLN A 628 -25.63 14.84 -17.81
CA GLN A 628 -26.21 14.91 -19.15
C GLN A 628 -27.71 14.75 -19.04
N TYR A 629 -28.46 15.70 -19.58
CA TYR A 629 -29.91 15.58 -19.64
C TYR A 629 -30.35 14.58 -20.72
N ASN A 630 -31.24 13.66 -20.34
CA ASN A 630 -31.85 12.66 -21.19
C ASN A 630 -33.31 13.03 -21.48
N PRO A 631 -33.63 13.52 -22.70
CA PRO A 631 -34.97 13.98 -23.04
C PRO A 631 -36.00 12.86 -23.19
N GLU A 632 -35.56 11.60 -23.30
CA GLU A 632 -36.48 10.47 -23.49
C GLU A 632 -37.19 10.10 -22.19
N ILE A 633 -36.50 10.26 -21.06
CA ILE A 633 -37.02 10.00 -19.71
C ILE A 633 -37.24 11.27 -18.88
N ASP A 634 -36.85 12.45 -19.41
CA ASP A 634 -36.90 13.76 -18.75
C ASP A 634 -36.07 13.87 -17.45
N GLU A 635 -35.00 13.09 -17.36
CA GLU A 635 -34.11 13.03 -16.19
C GLU A 635 -32.67 13.46 -16.56
N ILE A 636 -31.91 13.91 -15.56
CA ILE A 636 -30.45 14.06 -15.68
C ILE A 636 -29.79 12.72 -15.35
N ASP A 637 -28.97 12.24 -16.27
CA ASP A 637 -28.11 11.09 -16.11
C ASP A 637 -26.70 11.54 -15.68
N LEU A 638 -26.03 10.71 -14.90
CA LEU A 638 -24.60 10.81 -14.68
C LEU A 638 -23.89 10.03 -15.79
N TRP A 639 -22.87 10.62 -16.40
CA TRP A 639 -22.11 10.02 -17.49
C TRP A 639 -20.62 9.99 -17.14
N VAL A 640 -19.96 8.94 -17.58
CA VAL A 640 -18.49 8.90 -17.69
C VAL A 640 -18.16 8.89 -19.16
N TYR A 641 -17.35 9.86 -19.58
CA TYR A 641 -17.04 10.04 -20.99
C TYR A 641 -15.57 10.41 -21.19
N SER A 642 -15.06 10.05 -22.36
CA SER A 642 -13.76 10.44 -22.92
C SER A 642 -13.98 11.16 -24.25
N GLU A 643 -12.89 11.48 -24.95
CA GLU A 643 -12.98 12.03 -26.31
C GLU A 643 -13.57 11.05 -27.33
N ARG A 644 -13.61 9.75 -27.00
CA ARG A 644 -13.99 8.68 -27.94
C ARG A 644 -15.27 7.95 -27.54
N GLU A 645 -15.55 7.89 -26.24
CA GLU A 645 -16.57 7.02 -25.69
C GLU A 645 -17.35 7.73 -24.61
N ALA A 646 -18.63 7.40 -24.45
CA ALA A 646 -19.47 7.98 -23.43
C ALA A 646 -20.43 6.90 -22.94
N TYR A 647 -20.46 6.69 -21.63
CA TYR A 647 -21.27 5.67 -20.98
C TYR A 647 -22.15 6.34 -19.93
N THR A 648 -23.43 5.98 -19.93
CA THR A 648 -24.33 6.34 -18.85
C THR A 648 -23.88 5.60 -17.59
N PHE A 649 -23.56 6.34 -16.55
CA PHE A 649 -23.19 5.82 -15.23
C PHE A 649 -24.41 5.21 -14.50
N THR A 650 -25.62 5.26 -15.09
CA THR A 650 -26.86 4.67 -14.56
C THR A 650 -26.85 3.13 -14.50
N SER A 651 -26.03 2.44 -15.29
CA SER A 651 -25.84 0.99 -15.15
C SER A 651 -25.16 0.59 -13.83
N TRP A 652 -24.57 1.54 -13.09
CA TRP A 652 -24.11 1.36 -11.71
C TRP A 652 -25.17 1.71 -10.66
N VAL A 653 -26.21 2.45 -11.05
CA VAL A 653 -27.20 3.07 -10.15
C VAL A 653 -28.27 2.07 -9.68
N GLU A 654 -28.52 1.00 -10.45
CA GLU A 654 -29.71 0.15 -10.24
C GLU A 654 -29.76 -0.64 -8.92
N ASN A 655 -28.74 -0.60 -8.04
CA ASN A 655 -28.75 -1.40 -6.80
C ASN A 655 -28.09 -0.79 -5.54
N THR A 656 -27.74 0.50 -5.48
CA THR A 656 -27.08 1.03 -4.26
C THR A 656 -27.61 2.39 -3.80
N ASN A 657 -27.93 2.51 -2.50
CA ASN A 657 -27.93 3.81 -1.83
C ASN A 657 -26.52 4.37 -1.92
N TRP A 658 -26.36 5.48 -2.64
CA TRP A 658 -25.10 6.17 -2.74
C TRP A 658 -24.86 6.88 -1.42
N THR A 659 -23.65 6.72 -0.89
CA THR A 659 -23.15 7.55 0.18
C THR A 659 -21.93 8.21 -0.40
N ILE A 660 -22.08 9.48 -0.77
CA ILE A 660 -20.93 10.28 -1.17
C ILE A 660 -20.30 10.87 0.07
N THR A 661 -19.02 10.56 0.30
CA THR A 661 -18.19 11.29 1.26
C THR A 661 -17.42 12.36 0.51
N ALA A 662 -17.76 13.62 0.74
CA ALA A 662 -17.04 14.76 0.18
C ALA A 662 -16.04 15.29 1.21
N ILE A 663 -14.78 15.48 0.80
CA ILE A 663 -13.72 16.10 1.62
C ILE A 663 -13.32 17.43 0.97
N TYR A 664 -13.58 18.52 1.69
CA TYR A 664 -13.60 19.88 1.12
C TYR A 664 -12.29 20.70 1.27
N SER A 665 -11.18 20.09 1.69
CA SER A 665 -9.90 20.82 1.83
C SER A 665 -8.69 19.86 1.93
N LEU A 666 -8.21 19.37 0.78
CA LEU A 666 -6.96 18.60 0.70
C LEU A 666 -5.73 19.49 0.44
#